data_AF-C1GZ22-F1
#
_entry.id   AF-C1GZ22-F1
#
_cell.length_a   1.000
_cell.length_b   1.000
_cell.length_c   1.000
_cell.angle_alpha   90.00
_cell.angle_beta   90.00
_cell.angle_gamma   90.00
#
_symmetry.space_group_name_H-M   'P 1'
#
loop_
_entity.id
_entity.type
_entity.pdbx_description
1 polymer ?
#
loop_
_entity_poly.entity_id
_entity_poly.type
_entity_poly.pdbx_seq_one_letter_code
_entity_poly.pdbx_strand_id
1 'polypeptide(L)'
;MASGAHITCPRYHPGSTKKEIEEEPNWRTAVLPRIGLRNRENHFPGLTQRGDEWLKEELEFEEHAIENEAELSKKLERGDLLTVRDIMTKQEDFHLRRPEVFSEGWRYVLHTTEDFIKCQQNWPVNVQKRQKEEEEKKRKEEVEEVQRHLKQENERRRECGENATNGEDASPPENETGAEGEPLAKTADRSKQTYSAQEIALLRTLQTEKEYIKSLKQDDGMGRSPLAGGQDAKPMRIDEADQFSPDNWIPRNDALIRLTGKHPLNCEPPLSTLYDAGLITPNKLHFVRNHGPVPHLRWQTHRLDVENGKLVLSMDELKDRFQTINIPVLIACDGNRRKEVNMVKRSKGFNWGPGACGCAYWKGPLLRDVLLAAGVPDEPPPYRTWVNFEGADDPSDGKYATCIPLEYAMDPNNDVILAYEMNDKVLPPDHGYPLRIVIPGYVGGRCVKWLSRIWTSDKENDTYYHVFDNRVLPSFVVDMDSEFAKAMFELPSTACVEQTLNSVIVKPANGEALNLVTGDNKRRKEYRIEGIAYSGGGHEVQRVEVSLDGGENWLYCIRRFPKAPIRHGKKFWIWVHWYVDVDIVHLARATGITVRCFDAFKNCQPERLNWNLLGMMNNCWYTVRTNISQHPKSGDLLITFQHPTEPGSGKGGWMKPSVEEQREEIRQEATAPQKQFTRQEVEKHDSESNCWIVINNKVYDATNVLSWHPGGASAILAHAGRVHLETTEEFESIHDDYAQQKLNECLLGVVTEKAREYIKKEAEENMKARTKDGADKAESGIQRHKWTQVRFQKKKQLSADTRLYTFALPPDTKSLGLGTCEHIQLGFHFADKLVIRPYTPVRPVFESEADGTFTLAVKTYFPSSTQPGGTISNVLDCLRDNEEVEIKGPSGMIRYEGNGQFVIGGKIRKFNNATLILGGSGITPGYQLIARILRSDAVPGGSKDPTAISVIDANKTEDDILLMDELDEFAKQHPQQFRIVHVIASPKQELMEGRIEGLVNRDVIRQYGFEPQEDNVALLCGPPGLIKMAALPNLKDWGYKEDENLFGF
;
A
#
# COMPACT_ATOMS: atom_id res chain seq x y z
N MET A 1 -19.02 18.36 66.47
CA MET A 1 -19.83 17.30 67.10
C MET A 1 -19.31 15.98 66.56
N ALA A 2 -18.77 15.10 67.41
CA ALA A 2 -18.35 13.76 67.00
C ALA A 2 -19.62 12.94 66.67
N SER A 3 -19.81 12.60 65.40
CA SER A 3 -20.88 11.70 64.96
C SER A 3 -20.56 10.29 65.45
N GLY A 4 -21.36 9.80 66.41
CA GLY A 4 -21.20 8.49 67.03
C GLY A 4 -21.23 7.35 66.01
N ALA A 5 -20.37 6.36 66.23
CA ALA A 5 -20.30 5.15 65.42
C ALA A 5 -21.65 4.43 65.36
N HIS A 6 -22.11 4.12 64.15
CA HIS A 6 -23.31 3.32 63.92
C HIS A 6 -23.06 1.89 64.41
N ILE A 7 -23.63 1.55 65.58
CA ILE A 7 -23.71 0.16 66.06
C ILE A 7 -24.84 -0.51 65.28
N THR A 8 -24.48 -1.35 64.30
CA THR A 8 -25.41 -2.25 63.63
C THR A 8 -25.70 -3.43 64.56
N CYS A 9 -26.89 -3.48 65.16
CA CYS A 9 -27.40 -4.68 65.82
C CYS A 9 -27.94 -5.64 64.75
N PRO A 10 -27.28 -6.79 64.46
CA PRO A 10 -27.80 -7.76 63.50
C PRO A 10 -29.12 -8.32 64.03
N ARG A 11 -30.21 -8.15 63.27
CA ARG A 11 -31.47 -8.84 63.58
C ARG A 11 -31.32 -10.31 63.19
N TYR A 12 -31.58 -11.20 64.13
CA TYR A 12 -31.58 -12.64 63.86
C TYR A 12 -32.72 -12.98 62.89
N HIS A 13 -32.36 -13.42 61.68
CA HIS A 13 -33.30 -13.95 60.69
C HIS A 13 -33.16 -15.48 60.70
N PRO A 14 -34.25 -16.26 60.86
CA PRO A 14 -34.17 -17.72 61.05
C PRO A 14 -33.75 -18.51 59.79
N GLY A 15 -33.24 -17.85 58.75
CA GLY A 15 -32.97 -18.45 57.43
C GLY A 15 -34.26 -18.78 56.66
N SER A 16 -34.11 -19.12 55.39
CA SER A 16 -35.23 -19.56 54.55
C SER A 16 -35.63 -20.99 54.91
N THR A 17 -36.92 -21.24 54.96
CA THR A 17 -37.51 -22.57 55.15
C THR A 17 -37.12 -23.51 54.01
N LYS A 18 -37.16 -24.82 54.26
CA LYS A 18 -36.86 -25.83 53.22
C LYS A 18 -37.75 -25.66 51.97
N LYS A 19 -39.01 -25.26 52.16
CA LYS A 19 -39.95 -24.98 51.07
C LYS A 19 -39.51 -23.77 50.23
N GLU A 20 -39.02 -22.70 50.85
CA GLU A 20 -38.51 -21.52 50.13
C GLU A 20 -37.24 -21.83 49.32
N ILE A 21 -36.42 -22.79 49.77
CA ILE A 21 -35.25 -23.27 49.02
C ILE A 21 -35.69 -24.16 47.85
N GLU A 22 -36.69 -25.01 48.04
CA GLU A 22 -37.24 -25.86 46.96
C GLU A 22 -38.00 -25.04 45.90
N GLU A 23 -38.61 -23.91 46.30
CA GLU A 23 -39.27 -22.96 45.39
C GLU A 23 -38.30 -21.90 44.82
N GLU A 24 -37.00 -22.01 45.10
CA GLU A 24 -35.99 -21.07 44.59
C GLU A 24 -35.96 -21.12 43.04
N PRO A 25 -36.21 -20.00 42.34
CA PRO A 25 -36.21 -19.98 40.88
C PRO A 25 -34.83 -20.34 40.32
N ASN A 26 -34.79 -21.14 39.25
CA ASN A 26 -33.55 -21.34 38.50
C ASN A 26 -33.15 -20.05 37.77
N TRP A 27 -32.23 -19.29 38.36
CA TRP A 27 -31.76 -17.99 37.88
C TRP A 27 -31.10 -18.04 36.50
N ARG A 28 -30.65 -19.21 36.03
CA ARG A 28 -30.09 -19.36 34.67
C ARG A 28 -31.16 -19.32 33.58
N THR A 29 -32.42 -19.59 33.91
CA THR A 29 -33.53 -19.68 32.93
C THR A 29 -34.55 -18.55 33.04
N ALA A 30 -34.50 -17.74 34.10
CA ALA A 30 -35.48 -16.70 34.36
C ALA A 30 -35.15 -15.39 33.60
N VAL A 31 -35.76 -15.19 32.45
CA VAL A 31 -35.69 -13.93 31.67
C VAL A 31 -36.59 -12.87 32.31
N LEU A 32 -36.17 -12.25 33.42
CA LEU A 32 -36.84 -11.04 33.95
C LEU A 32 -35.82 -10.09 34.62
N PRO A 33 -35.51 -8.92 34.03
CA PRO A 33 -34.51 -7.98 34.55
C PRO A 33 -35.09 -7.02 35.59
N ARG A 34 -35.78 -7.53 36.63
CA ARG A 34 -36.43 -6.68 37.66
C ARG A 34 -36.25 -7.23 39.07
N ILE A 35 -35.03 -7.19 39.60
CA ILE A 35 -34.75 -7.50 41.02
C ILE A 35 -33.99 -6.32 41.64
N GLY A 36 -34.61 -5.68 42.64
CA GLY A 36 -34.02 -4.59 43.43
C GLY A 36 -35.00 -4.03 44.46
N LEU A 37 -34.49 -3.58 45.62
CA LEU A 37 -35.31 -2.95 46.66
C LEU A 37 -35.78 -1.57 46.21
N ARG A 38 -37.09 -1.29 46.22
CA ARG A 38 -37.59 0.06 45.92
C ARG A 38 -37.25 1.04 47.04
N ASN A 39 -36.84 2.25 46.68
CA ASN A 39 -36.57 3.34 47.62
C ASN A 39 -37.89 3.95 48.16
N ARG A 40 -37.79 4.95 49.06
CA ARG A 40 -38.95 5.63 49.67
C ARG A 40 -39.89 6.33 48.66
N GLU A 41 -39.42 6.60 47.46
CA GLU A 41 -40.19 7.21 46.37
C GLU A 41 -40.70 6.16 45.36
N ASN A 42 -40.59 4.87 45.69
CA ASN A 42 -41.02 3.74 44.88
C ASN A 42 -40.19 3.51 43.59
N HIS A 43 -38.96 4.03 43.51
CA HIS A 43 -38.01 3.80 42.42
C HIS A 43 -37.01 2.68 42.75
N PHE A 44 -36.52 1.95 41.75
CA PHE A 44 -35.40 1.02 41.91
C PHE A 44 -34.08 1.85 41.94
N PRO A 45 -33.31 1.87 43.04
CA PRO A 45 -32.00 2.48 43.08
C PRO A 45 -31.01 1.53 42.37
N GLY A 46 -30.58 1.96 41.18
CA GLY A 46 -29.80 1.16 40.23
C GLY A 46 -30.08 1.64 38.81
N LEU A 47 -29.99 2.94 38.59
CA LEU A 47 -30.01 3.54 37.25
C LEU A 47 -28.78 3.00 36.51
N THR A 48 -28.98 2.16 35.50
CA THR A 48 -28.03 2.08 34.38
C THR A 48 -27.91 3.48 33.80
N GLN A 49 -26.68 3.91 33.51
CA GLN A 49 -26.52 5.24 32.91
C GLN A 49 -27.15 5.23 31.51
N ARG A 50 -27.55 6.43 31.06
CA ARG A 50 -28.04 6.63 29.70
C ARG A 50 -26.88 6.31 28.74
N GLY A 51 -26.85 5.08 28.20
CA GLY A 51 -25.75 4.53 27.40
C GLY A 51 -25.52 3.03 27.59
N ASP A 52 -25.86 2.46 28.74
CA ASP A 52 -25.62 1.02 29.01
C ASP A 52 -26.54 0.11 28.17
N GLU A 53 -27.77 0.56 27.87
CA GLU A 53 -28.70 -0.18 26.98
C GLU A 53 -28.17 -0.25 25.54
N TRP A 54 -27.51 0.82 25.07
CA TRP A 54 -26.89 0.87 23.75
C TRP A 54 -25.75 -0.15 23.62
N LEU A 55 -24.89 -0.26 24.64
CA LEU A 55 -23.78 -1.19 24.62
C LEU A 55 -24.26 -2.65 24.52
N LYS A 56 -25.38 -2.98 25.18
CA LYS A 56 -25.92 -4.34 25.17
C LYS A 56 -26.53 -4.71 23.80
N GLU A 57 -27.35 -3.83 23.22
CA GLU A 57 -27.93 -4.06 21.89
C GLU A 57 -26.84 -4.16 20.82
N GLU A 58 -25.77 -3.38 20.95
CA GLU A 58 -24.63 -3.40 20.03
C GLU A 58 -23.81 -4.69 20.15
N LEU A 59 -23.51 -5.15 21.36
CA LEU A 59 -22.83 -6.43 21.58
C LEU A 59 -23.67 -7.63 21.09
N GLU A 60 -24.98 -7.65 21.36
CA GLU A 60 -25.89 -8.69 20.85
C GLU A 60 -25.93 -8.70 19.31
N PHE A 61 -25.88 -7.51 18.69
CA PHE A 61 -25.79 -7.40 17.23
C PHE A 61 -24.45 -7.93 16.70
N GLU A 62 -23.33 -7.56 17.32
CA GLU A 62 -22.00 -8.03 16.92
C GLU A 62 -21.89 -9.56 17.00
N GLU A 63 -22.36 -10.17 18.08
CA GLU A 63 -22.41 -11.63 18.24
C GLU A 63 -23.24 -12.28 17.12
N HIS A 64 -24.44 -11.75 16.85
CA HIS A 64 -25.31 -12.28 15.80
C HIS A 64 -24.69 -12.12 14.39
N ALA A 65 -24.01 -11.00 14.12
CA ALA A 65 -23.31 -10.79 12.85
C ALA A 65 -22.15 -11.78 12.65
N ILE A 66 -21.38 -12.06 13.71
CA ILE A 66 -20.31 -13.06 13.69
C ILE A 66 -20.87 -14.46 13.44
N GLU A 67 -21.99 -14.82 14.07
CA GLU A 67 -22.68 -16.09 13.84
C GLU A 67 -23.19 -16.23 12.41
N ASN A 68 -23.77 -15.16 11.85
CA ASN A 68 -24.27 -15.14 10.47
C ASN A 68 -23.16 -15.34 9.43
N GLU A 69 -21.98 -14.74 9.66
CA GLU A 69 -20.79 -14.94 8.84
C GLU A 69 -20.28 -16.39 8.96
N ALA A 70 -20.25 -16.96 10.17
CA ALA A 70 -19.84 -18.35 10.39
C ALA A 70 -20.73 -19.38 9.67
N GLU A 71 -21.99 -19.04 9.37
CA GLU A 71 -22.84 -19.89 8.52
C GLU A 71 -22.36 -20.01 7.07
N LEU A 72 -21.55 -19.07 6.54
CA LEU A 72 -20.93 -19.19 5.21
C LEU A 72 -19.96 -20.37 5.16
N SER A 73 -19.13 -20.51 6.20
CA SER A 73 -18.21 -21.64 6.33
C SER A 73 -18.98 -22.96 6.43
N LYS A 74 -20.06 -23.01 7.22
CA LYS A 74 -20.94 -24.19 7.32
C LYS A 74 -21.60 -24.54 5.98
N LYS A 75 -22.01 -23.54 5.18
CA LYS A 75 -22.52 -23.76 3.81
C LYS A 75 -21.45 -24.41 2.93
N LEU A 76 -20.23 -23.87 2.95
CA LEU A 76 -19.12 -24.37 2.16
C LEU A 76 -18.75 -25.82 2.56
N GLU A 77 -18.73 -26.14 3.86
CA GLU A 77 -18.51 -27.49 4.37
C GLU A 77 -19.56 -28.50 3.90
N ARG A 78 -20.82 -28.06 3.71
CA ARG A 78 -21.90 -28.89 3.13
C ARG A 78 -21.79 -29.06 1.61
N GLY A 79 -20.85 -28.37 0.97
CA GLY A 79 -20.70 -28.35 -0.49
C GLY A 79 -21.66 -27.39 -1.21
N ASP A 80 -22.31 -26.48 -0.48
CA ASP A 80 -23.14 -25.45 -1.09
C ASP A 80 -22.26 -24.46 -1.88
N LEU A 81 -22.72 -24.03 -3.05
CA LEU A 81 -22.04 -23.00 -3.83
C LEU A 81 -22.35 -21.61 -3.26
N LEU A 82 -21.31 -20.81 -3.02
CA LEU A 82 -21.41 -19.45 -2.51
C LEU A 82 -21.38 -18.44 -3.66
N THR A 83 -22.28 -17.46 -3.61
CA THR A 83 -22.28 -16.32 -4.52
C THR A 83 -21.76 -15.06 -3.82
N VAL A 84 -21.43 -14.02 -4.61
CA VAL A 84 -21.11 -12.69 -4.06
C VAL A 84 -22.25 -12.17 -3.16
N ARG A 85 -23.50 -12.50 -3.49
CA ARG A 85 -24.68 -12.07 -2.72
C ARG A 85 -24.72 -12.72 -1.34
N ASP A 86 -24.41 -14.02 -1.24
CA ASP A 86 -24.38 -14.73 0.03
C ASP A 86 -23.40 -14.06 0.99
N ILE A 87 -22.22 -13.68 0.49
CA ILE A 87 -21.15 -13.08 1.28
C ILE A 87 -21.49 -11.63 1.63
N MET A 88 -21.90 -10.81 0.66
CA MET A 88 -22.33 -9.42 0.91
C MET A 88 -23.46 -9.31 1.94
N THR A 89 -24.34 -10.32 2.00
CA THR A 89 -25.49 -10.30 2.92
C THR A 89 -25.11 -10.74 4.34
N LYS A 90 -24.05 -11.53 4.49
CA LYS A 90 -23.68 -12.18 5.76
C LYS A 90 -22.44 -11.60 6.42
N GLN A 91 -21.54 -11.00 5.65
CA GLN A 91 -20.39 -10.29 6.17
C GLN A 91 -20.83 -8.85 6.51
N GLU A 92 -20.72 -8.47 7.78
CA GLU A 92 -21.11 -7.13 8.25
C GLU A 92 -19.96 -6.13 8.08
N ASP A 93 -20.30 -4.93 7.63
CA ASP A 93 -19.38 -3.77 7.64
C ASP A 93 -19.46 -3.05 8.99
N PHE A 94 -18.70 -3.56 9.97
CA PHE A 94 -18.66 -2.99 11.33
C PHE A 94 -18.12 -1.55 11.36
N HIS A 95 -17.36 -1.10 10.36
CA HIS A 95 -16.81 0.25 10.30
C HIS A 95 -17.90 1.32 10.22
N LEU A 96 -19.04 1.02 9.60
CA LEU A 96 -20.16 1.97 9.52
C LEU A 96 -20.92 2.11 10.86
N ARG A 97 -20.81 1.13 11.76
CA ARG A 97 -21.49 1.13 13.06
C ARG A 97 -20.62 1.70 14.17
N ARG A 98 -19.37 1.25 14.22
CA ARG A 98 -18.37 1.66 15.22
C ARG A 98 -17.15 2.33 14.59
N PRO A 99 -17.30 3.44 13.84
CA PRO A 99 -16.17 4.08 13.15
C PRO A 99 -15.05 4.52 14.11
N GLU A 100 -15.34 4.72 15.40
CA GLU A 100 -14.39 5.14 16.43
C GLU A 100 -13.34 4.09 16.79
N VAL A 101 -13.57 2.81 16.49
CA VAL A 101 -12.59 1.73 16.73
C VAL A 101 -11.81 1.34 15.48
N PHE A 102 -12.04 2.00 14.34
CA PHE A 102 -11.30 1.78 13.11
C PHE A 102 -10.37 2.95 12.81
N SER A 103 -9.28 2.65 12.10
CA SER A 103 -8.35 3.68 11.62
C SER A 103 -8.97 4.55 10.54
N GLU A 104 -8.59 5.82 10.51
CA GLU A 104 -8.87 6.71 9.38
C GLU A 104 -8.38 6.07 8.07
N GLY A 105 -9.26 5.97 7.07
CA GLY A 105 -8.94 5.35 5.77
C GLY A 105 -9.11 3.83 5.70
N TRP A 106 -9.60 3.17 6.76
CA TRP A 106 -9.97 1.74 6.67
C TRP A 106 -11.03 1.51 5.57
N ARG A 107 -10.95 0.39 4.88
CA ARG A 107 -11.88 0.02 3.80
C ARG A 107 -12.45 -1.35 4.05
N TYR A 108 -13.73 -1.51 3.78
CA TYR A 108 -14.39 -2.80 3.81
C TYR A 108 -13.89 -3.71 2.69
N VAL A 109 -13.48 -4.93 3.04
CA VAL A 109 -12.99 -5.97 2.12
C VAL A 109 -13.81 -7.23 2.27
N LEU A 110 -14.26 -7.83 1.16
CA LEU A 110 -14.84 -9.18 1.21
C LEU A 110 -13.74 -10.21 1.45
N HIS A 111 -13.91 -11.05 2.48
CA HIS A 111 -12.95 -12.11 2.86
C HIS A 111 -13.05 -13.32 1.93
N THR A 112 -12.95 -13.06 0.63
CA THR A 112 -13.04 -14.01 -0.47
C THR A 112 -12.37 -13.41 -1.70
N THR A 113 -12.24 -14.19 -2.78
CA THR A 113 -11.70 -13.71 -4.06
C THR A 113 -12.74 -13.87 -5.17
N GLU A 114 -12.67 -13.02 -6.21
CA GLU A 114 -13.53 -13.19 -7.39
C GLU A 114 -13.29 -14.56 -8.04
N ASP A 115 -12.03 -15.01 -8.08
CA ASP A 115 -11.65 -16.28 -8.69
C ASP A 115 -12.20 -17.49 -7.94
N PHE A 116 -12.18 -17.47 -6.60
CA PHE A 116 -12.80 -18.50 -5.78
C PHE A 116 -14.27 -18.67 -6.14
N ILE A 117 -15.02 -17.56 -6.19
CA ILE A 117 -16.44 -17.57 -6.51
C ILE A 117 -16.71 -18.03 -7.93
N LYS A 118 -15.92 -17.54 -8.88
CA LYS A 118 -16.23 -17.69 -10.31
C LYS A 118 -15.61 -18.88 -10.99
N CYS A 119 -14.42 -19.31 -10.57
CA CYS A 119 -13.61 -20.26 -11.30
C CYS A 119 -13.36 -21.53 -10.50
N GLN A 120 -13.09 -21.41 -9.19
CA GLN A 120 -12.69 -22.55 -8.36
C GLN A 120 -13.88 -23.42 -7.96
N GLN A 121 -15.00 -22.80 -7.58
CA GLN A 121 -16.23 -23.51 -7.24
C GLN A 121 -16.81 -24.36 -8.39
N ASN A 122 -17.50 -25.45 -8.05
CA ASN A 122 -18.07 -26.44 -8.97
C ASN A 122 -19.38 -25.98 -9.64
N TRP A 123 -19.42 -24.76 -10.14
CA TRP A 123 -20.53 -24.32 -11.00
C TRP A 123 -20.64 -25.24 -12.22
N PRO A 124 -21.86 -25.60 -12.68
CA PRO A 124 -22.03 -26.41 -13.88
C PRO A 124 -21.26 -25.88 -15.10
N VAL A 125 -21.17 -24.55 -15.26
CA VAL A 125 -20.38 -23.92 -16.32
C VAL A 125 -18.86 -24.17 -16.18
N ASN A 126 -18.33 -24.18 -14.96
CA ASN A 126 -16.92 -24.44 -14.67
C ASN A 126 -16.58 -25.92 -14.87
N VAL A 127 -17.47 -26.82 -14.45
CA VAL A 127 -17.33 -28.26 -14.66
C VAL A 127 -17.31 -28.57 -16.17
N GLN A 128 -18.25 -28.01 -16.94
CA GLN A 128 -18.28 -28.16 -18.39
C GLN A 128 -17.03 -27.57 -19.07
N LYS A 129 -16.53 -26.43 -18.59
CA LYS A 129 -15.31 -25.80 -19.11
C LYS A 129 -14.09 -26.70 -18.87
N ARG A 130 -13.90 -27.21 -17.64
CA ARG A 130 -12.80 -28.12 -17.31
C ARG A 130 -12.84 -29.43 -18.11
N GLN A 131 -14.04 -29.99 -18.30
CA GLN A 131 -14.21 -31.18 -19.15
C GLN A 131 -13.80 -30.92 -20.60
N LYS A 132 -14.17 -29.77 -21.18
CA LYS A 132 -13.75 -29.39 -22.54
C LYS A 132 -12.25 -29.17 -22.64
N GLU A 133 -11.64 -28.53 -21.64
CA GLU A 133 -10.19 -28.31 -21.59
C GLU A 133 -9.41 -29.63 -21.46
N GLU A 134 -9.91 -30.60 -20.68
CA GLU A 134 -9.35 -31.95 -20.59
C GLU A 134 -9.49 -32.72 -21.92
N GLU A 135 -10.62 -32.61 -22.62
CA GLU A 135 -10.82 -33.20 -23.94
C GLU A 135 -9.88 -32.58 -24.99
N GLU A 136 -9.71 -31.26 -24.98
CA GLU A 136 -8.76 -30.57 -25.88
C GLU A 136 -7.31 -30.91 -25.56
N LYS A 137 -6.95 -31.02 -24.27
CA LYS A 137 -5.60 -31.41 -23.85
C LYS A 137 -5.27 -32.83 -24.31
N LYS A 138 -6.20 -33.78 -24.15
CA LYS A 138 -6.05 -35.16 -24.66
C LYS A 138 -5.84 -35.18 -26.17
N ARG A 139 -6.61 -34.39 -26.93
CA ARG A 139 -6.43 -34.26 -28.39
C ARG A 139 -5.07 -33.67 -28.77
N LYS A 140 -4.56 -32.69 -28.01
CA LYS A 140 -3.22 -32.11 -28.24
C LYS A 140 -2.11 -33.09 -27.92
N GLU A 141 -2.22 -33.83 -26.82
CA GLU A 141 -1.24 -34.87 -26.45
C GLU A 141 -1.17 -35.98 -27.50
N GLU A 142 -2.32 -36.41 -28.05
CA GLU A 142 -2.36 -37.35 -29.19
C GLU A 142 -1.64 -36.80 -30.44
N VAL A 143 -1.79 -35.51 -30.75
CA VAL A 143 -1.12 -34.87 -31.89
C VAL A 143 0.39 -34.69 -31.65
N GLU A 144 0.80 -34.34 -30.43
CA GLU A 144 2.22 -34.21 -30.07
C GLU A 144 2.93 -35.56 -30.02
N GLU A 145 2.26 -36.63 -29.59
CA GLU A 145 2.80 -37.99 -29.63
C GLU A 145 3.10 -38.42 -31.08
N VAL A 146 2.20 -38.11 -32.01
CA VAL A 146 2.43 -38.31 -33.47
C VAL A 146 3.61 -37.47 -33.96
N GLN A 147 3.76 -36.22 -33.51
CA GLN A 147 4.90 -35.37 -33.89
C GLN A 147 6.23 -35.80 -33.28
N ARG A 148 6.25 -36.33 -32.04
CA ARG A 148 7.47 -36.88 -31.43
C ARG A 148 7.94 -38.13 -32.17
N HIS A 149 7.00 -38.98 -32.60
CA HIS A 149 7.32 -40.11 -33.47
C HIS A 149 7.96 -39.63 -34.79
N LEU A 150 7.48 -38.53 -35.38
CA LEU A 150 8.06 -37.92 -36.59
C LEU A 150 9.40 -37.20 -36.35
N LYS A 151 9.65 -36.66 -35.15
CA LYS A 151 10.92 -36.02 -34.79
C LYS A 151 12.01 -37.05 -34.49
N GLN A 152 11.70 -38.14 -33.79
CA GLN A 152 12.64 -39.24 -33.57
C GLN A 152 13.08 -39.89 -34.90
N GLU A 153 12.18 -39.94 -35.89
CA GLU A 153 12.50 -40.38 -37.26
C GLU A 153 13.50 -39.41 -37.97
N ASN A 154 13.40 -38.10 -37.70
CA ASN A 154 14.21 -37.06 -38.34
C ASN A 154 15.53 -36.77 -37.61
N GLU A 155 15.59 -36.94 -36.29
CA GLU A 155 16.82 -36.80 -35.49
C GLU A 155 17.79 -37.95 -35.77
N ARG A 156 17.28 -39.17 -35.98
CA ARG A 156 18.06 -40.30 -36.48
C ARG A 156 18.75 -40.04 -37.83
N ARG A 157 18.25 -39.09 -38.63
CA ARG A 157 18.82 -38.71 -39.93
C ARG A 157 19.84 -37.58 -39.86
N ARG A 158 19.97 -36.89 -38.72
CA ARG A 158 20.81 -35.69 -38.58
C ARG A 158 22.01 -35.87 -37.67
N GLU A 159 22.15 -37.02 -37.01
CA GLU A 159 23.30 -37.35 -36.15
C GLU A 159 24.59 -37.75 -36.91
N CYS A 160 24.61 -37.65 -38.24
CA CYS A 160 25.86 -37.70 -39.04
C CYS A 160 26.64 -36.37 -38.96
N GLY A 161 27.12 -36.06 -37.76
CA GLY A 161 27.85 -34.83 -37.44
C GLY A 161 29.21 -34.71 -38.13
N GLU A 162 29.88 -33.57 -37.87
CA GLU A 162 31.32 -33.48 -37.55
C GLU A 162 31.81 -32.02 -37.50
N ASN A 163 32.87 -31.82 -36.70
CA ASN A 163 33.86 -30.73 -36.62
C ASN A 163 33.52 -29.54 -35.68
N ALA A 164 34.06 -29.41 -34.45
CA ALA A 164 35.42 -29.57 -33.87
C ALA A 164 36.35 -28.36 -34.03
N THR A 165 37.18 -28.18 -32.98
CA THR A 165 38.43 -27.40 -32.86
C THR A 165 38.33 -25.91 -32.53
N ASN A 166 39.24 -25.26 -31.79
CA ASN A 166 40.23 -25.54 -30.72
C ASN A 166 41.09 -24.25 -30.64
N GLY A 167 41.76 -24.01 -29.51
CA GLY A 167 42.96 -23.14 -29.40
C GLY A 167 42.73 -21.87 -28.58
N GLU A 168 43.26 -21.65 -27.38
CA GLU A 168 44.63 -21.76 -26.79
C GLU A 168 45.48 -20.47 -26.90
N ASP A 169 46.34 -20.31 -25.87
CA ASP A 169 47.48 -19.39 -25.63
C ASP A 169 47.21 -18.01 -24.99
N ALA A 170 47.56 -17.69 -23.73
CA ALA A 170 48.81 -17.76 -22.91
C ALA A 170 49.86 -16.71 -23.34
N SER A 171 50.11 -15.62 -22.58
CA SER A 171 51.03 -15.48 -21.42
C SER A 171 51.67 -14.04 -21.45
N PRO A 172 52.72 -13.67 -20.68
CA PRO A 172 52.78 -13.07 -19.33
C PRO A 172 53.46 -11.64 -19.36
N PRO A 173 54.31 -11.16 -18.40
CA PRO A 173 54.19 -10.83 -16.97
C PRO A 173 54.72 -9.40 -16.56
N GLU A 174 54.94 -9.19 -15.25
CA GLU A 174 55.92 -8.28 -14.57
C GLU A 174 55.55 -6.79 -14.37
N ASN A 175 55.88 -6.06 -13.29
CA ASN A 175 56.33 -6.33 -11.91
C ASN A 175 56.30 -4.99 -11.12
N GLU A 176 56.01 -5.09 -9.83
CA GLU A 176 56.63 -4.36 -8.69
C GLU A 176 56.53 -2.83 -8.45
N THR A 177 55.86 -2.52 -7.31
CA THR A 177 56.27 -1.70 -6.15
C THR A 177 56.61 -0.19 -6.24
N GLY A 178 56.08 0.57 -5.28
CA GLY A 178 56.62 1.88 -4.87
C GLY A 178 55.76 2.56 -3.79
N ALA A 179 56.33 2.73 -2.59
CA ALA A 179 55.70 3.11 -1.34
C ALA A 179 55.74 4.62 -0.99
N GLU A 180 54.79 4.99 -0.13
CA GLU A 180 54.80 5.95 1.00
C GLU A 180 55.68 7.21 1.03
N GLY A 181 55.05 8.31 1.48
CA GLY A 181 55.70 9.50 2.01
C GLY A 181 54.71 10.50 2.64
N GLU A 182 54.68 10.55 3.98
CA GLU A 182 54.15 11.64 4.81
C GLU A 182 55.08 12.87 4.82
N PRO A 183 54.56 14.07 5.19
CA PRO A 183 55.35 14.90 6.10
C PRO A 183 54.56 15.64 7.20
N LEU A 184 55.27 15.84 8.31
CA LEU A 184 54.91 16.47 9.57
C LEU A 184 54.60 17.99 9.55
N ALA A 185 53.64 18.31 10.40
CA ALA A 185 53.53 19.41 11.38
C ALA A 185 54.62 20.50 11.48
N LYS A 186 54.15 21.75 11.57
CA LYS A 186 54.80 22.84 12.32
C LYS A 186 53.79 23.62 13.15
N THR A 187 54.09 23.69 14.44
CA THR A 187 53.48 24.49 15.50
C THR A 187 53.90 25.95 15.41
N ALA A 188 52.96 26.86 15.67
CA ALA A 188 53.22 28.28 15.90
C ALA A 188 52.35 28.83 17.03
N ASP A 189 52.92 29.81 17.71
CA ASP A 189 52.73 30.20 19.10
C ASP A 189 51.56 31.17 19.35
N ARG A 190 51.15 31.14 20.61
CA ARG A 190 50.18 31.93 21.36
C ARG A 190 50.31 33.44 21.14
N SER A 191 49.18 34.14 21.05
CA SER A 191 48.89 35.28 21.95
C SER A 191 47.51 35.92 21.70
N LYS A 192 46.68 35.85 22.75
CA LYS A 192 45.70 36.86 23.20
C LYS A 192 44.67 37.39 22.17
N GLN A 193 43.73 36.52 21.80
CA GLN A 193 42.30 36.89 21.71
C GLN A 193 41.55 35.83 22.52
N THR A 194 40.87 36.23 23.60
CA THR A 194 40.48 35.29 24.66
C THR A 194 39.39 34.30 24.24
N TYR A 195 38.56 34.66 23.26
CA TYR A 195 37.70 33.78 22.47
C TYR A 195 37.34 34.55 21.18
N SER A 196 37.31 33.85 20.05
CA SER A 196 36.76 34.36 18.79
C SER A 196 35.25 34.61 18.92
N ALA A 197 34.68 35.41 18.00
CA ALA A 197 33.23 35.64 17.98
C ALA A 197 32.43 34.33 17.83
N GLN A 198 32.96 33.36 17.11
CA GLN A 198 32.38 32.02 16.94
C GLN A 198 32.41 31.23 18.24
N GLU A 199 33.53 31.23 18.97
CA GLU A 199 33.63 30.58 20.28
C GLU A 199 32.70 31.21 21.34
N ILE A 200 32.54 32.54 21.32
CA ILE A 200 31.58 33.24 22.19
C ILE A 200 30.14 32.83 21.85
N ALA A 201 29.80 32.73 20.55
CA ALA A 201 28.49 32.28 20.11
C ALA A 201 28.23 30.84 20.56
N LEU A 202 29.17 29.92 20.32
CA LEU A 202 29.09 28.54 20.78
C LEU A 202 28.93 28.45 22.30
N LEU A 203 29.71 29.20 23.07
CA LEU A 203 29.62 29.22 24.53
C LEU A 203 28.22 29.62 25.01
N ARG A 204 27.61 30.65 24.40
CA ARG A 204 26.24 31.07 24.73
C ARG A 204 25.21 29.99 24.39
N THR A 205 25.38 29.33 23.24
CA THR A 205 24.48 28.24 22.83
C THR A 205 24.61 27.04 23.76
N LEU A 206 25.82 26.67 24.16
CA LEU A 206 26.08 25.60 25.15
C LEU A 206 25.52 25.95 26.54
N GLN A 207 25.63 27.21 26.97
CA GLN A 207 25.01 27.67 28.22
C GLN A 207 23.49 27.56 28.16
N THR A 208 22.90 27.92 27.01
CA THR A 208 21.45 27.82 26.78
C THR A 208 21.01 26.35 26.78
N GLU A 209 21.73 25.48 26.07
CA GLU A 209 21.42 24.04 26.04
C GLU A 209 21.60 23.41 27.42
N LYS A 210 22.64 23.77 28.18
CA LYS A 210 22.83 23.30 29.56
C LYS A 210 21.62 23.59 30.44
N GLU A 211 21.09 24.81 30.39
CA GLU A 211 19.88 25.16 31.16
C GLU A 211 18.63 24.48 30.58
N TYR A 212 18.55 24.30 29.26
CA TYR A 212 17.49 23.54 28.61
C TYR A 212 17.48 22.05 29.04
N ILE A 213 18.64 21.38 29.06
CA ILE A 213 18.78 19.97 29.48
C ILE A 213 18.34 19.81 30.95
N LYS A 214 18.75 20.74 31.83
CA LYS A 214 18.29 20.74 33.23
C LYS A 214 16.77 20.93 33.37
N SER A 215 16.13 21.53 32.37
CA SER A 215 14.69 21.79 32.37
C SER A 215 13.86 20.65 31.78
N LEU A 216 14.49 19.61 31.22
CA LEU A 216 13.80 18.44 30.67
C LEU A 216 12.93 17.79 31.75
N LYS A 217 11.69 17.46 31.37
CA LYS A 217 10.70 16.92 32.30
C LYS A 217 10.68 15.41 32.28
N GLN A 218 10.26 14.83 33.39
CA GLN A 218 9.91 13.43 33.47
C GLN A 218 8.52 13.20 32.84
N ASP A 219 8.40 12.14 32.04
CA ASP A 219 7.15 11.62 31.49
C ASP A 219 6.49 10.70 32.52
N ASP A 220 5.24 11.03 32.86
CA ASP A 220 4.43 10.31 33.85
C ASP A 220 3.72 9.08 33.26
N GLY A 221 3.80 8.87 31.95
CA GLY A 221 3.06 7.84 31.23
C GLY A 221 1.69 8.30 30.75
N MET A 222 1.28 9.55 30.97
CA MET A 222 -0.04 10.08 30.59
C MET A 222 0.08 11.22 29.57
N GLY A 223 1.14 11.20 28.76
CA GLY A 223 1.38 12.19 27.73
C GLY A 223 0.25 12.24 26.70
N ARG A 224 0.22 13.31 25.91
CA ARG A 224 -0.69 13.45 24.77
C ARG A 224 0.12 13.89 23.55
N SER A 225 -0.12 13.25 22.43
CA SER A 225 0.49 13.59 21.15
C SER A 225 0.14 15.02 20.75
N PRO A 226 1.13 15.82 20.29
CA PRO A 226 0.85 17.12 19.69
C PRO A 226 0.02 17.00 18.40
N LEU A 227 -0.10 15.79 17.83
CA LEU A 227 -0.86 15.51 16.61
C LEU A 227 -2.29 15.01 16.87
N ALA A 228 -2.71 14.89 18.14
CA ALA A 228 -4.03 14.37 18.51
C ALA A 228 -5.21 15.17 17.92
N GLY A 229 -5.02 16.48 17.69
CA GLY A 229 -6.04 17.37 17.13
C GLY A 229 -5.99 17.56 15.60
N GLY A 230 -5.01 16.96 14.92
CA GLY A 230 -4.83 17.11 13.48
C GLY A 230 -5.68 16.10 12.69
N GLN A 231 -6.81 16.53 12.16
CA GLN A 231 -7.42 15.86 11.01
C GLN A 231 -6.80 16.45 9.75
N ASP A 232 -6.23 15.62 8.89
CA ASP A 232 -6.02 16.03 7.50
C ASP A 232 -7.42 16.08 6.87
N ALA A 233 -7.93 17.28 6.58
CA ALA A 233 -9.25 17.43 5.95
C ALA A 233 -9.35 16.81 4.54
N LYS A 234 -8.26 16.24 4.01
CA LYS A 234 -8.22 15.66 2.67
C LYS A 234 -8.61 14.17 2.74
N PRO A 235 -9.53 13.71 1.88
CA PRO A 235 -9.88 12.30 1.81
C PRO A 235 -8.65 11.46 1.45
N MET A 236 -8.42 10.39 2.23
CA MET A 236 -7.37 9.41 1.96
C MET A 236 -7.73 8.59 0.73
N ARG A 237 -6.80 8.50 -0.22
CA ARG A 237 -6.98 7.82 -1.52
C ARG A 237 -6.00 6.67 -1.65
N ILE A 238 -6.37 5.64 -2.42
CA ILE A 238 -5.52 4.47 -2.67
C ILE A 238 -4.81 4.66 -4.01
N ASP A 239 -3.50 4.46 -4.02
CA ASP A 239 -2.69 4.50 -5.25
C ASP A 239 -3.03 3.31 -6.14
N GLU A 240 -3.12 3.52 -7.45
CA GLU A 240 -3.37 2.42 -8.39
C GLU A 240 -2.31 1.31 -8.36
N ALA A 241 -1.10 1.60 -7.85
CA ALA A 241 -0.05 0.61 -7.63
C ALA A 241 -0.50 -0.52 -6.69
N ASP A 242 -1.40 -0.26 -5.75
CA ASP A 242 -1.86 -1.25 -4.77
C ASP A 242 -3.07 -2.08 -5.26
N GLN A 243 -3.72 -1.68 -6.36
CA GLN A 243 -5.04 -2.20 -6.76
C GLN A 243 -5.04 -3.71 -7.11
N PHE A 244 -3.89 -4.29 -7.44
CA PHE A 244 -3.75 -5.72 -7.76
C PHE A 244 -2.98 -6.50 -6.68
N SER A 245 -2.91 -5.97 -5.46
CA SER A 245 -2.32 -6.66 -4.32
C SER A 245 -3.37 -6.92 -3.23
N PRO A 246 -3.08 -7.85 -2.31
CA PRO A 246 -3.89 -8.04 -1.11
C PRO A 246 -4.06 -6.77 -0.26
N ASP A 247 -3.16 -5.78 -0.40
CA ASP A 247 -3.20 -4.50 0.32
C ASP A 247 -4.04 -3.44 -0.43
N ASN A 248 -4.85 -3.81 -1.42
CA ASN A 248 -5.67 -2.92 -2.26
C ASN A 248 -6.68 -2.03 -1.50
N TRP A 249 -6.79 -2.20 -0.20
CA TRP A 249 -7.75 -1.57 0.71
C TRP A 249 -7.08 -0.55 1.65
N ILE A 250 -5.75 -0.34 1.55
CA ILE A 250 -5.00 0.52 2.46
C ILE A 250 -4.56 1.79 1.73
N PRO A 251 -5.10 2.97 2.09
CA PRO A 251 -4.62 4.24 1.57
C PRO A 251 -3.29 4.64 2.23
N ARG A 252 -2.35 5.12 1.41
CA ARG A 252 -0.98 5.46 1.82
C ARG A 252 -0.61 6.86 1.34
N ASN A 253 0.36 7.48 2.01
CA ASN A 253 0.80 8.83 1.64
C ASN A 253 1.77 8.78 0.46
N ASP A 254 1.51 9.56 -0.59
CA ASP A 254 2.34 9.63 -1.81
C ASP A 254 3.78 10.05 -1.57
N ALA A 255 4.05 10.75 -0.46
CA ALA A 255 5.41 11.16 -0.14
C ALA A 255 6.31 9.95 0.16
N LEU A 256 5.74 8.82 0.61
CA LEU A 256 6.51 7.63 0.99
C LEU A 256 7.17 7.00 -0.24
N ILE A 257 8.46 6.72 -0.11
CA ILE A 257 9.29 6.12 -1.15
C ILE A 257 9.14 4.60 -1.06
N ARG A 258 8.50 3.98 -2.05
CA ARG A 258 8.37 2.52 -2.15
C ARG A 258 9.74 1.90 -2.45
N LEU A 259 10.23 1.06 -1.55
CA LEU A 259 11.54 0.42 -1.65
C LEU A 259 11.47 -0.96 -2.27
N THR A 260 10.31 -1.60 -2.18
CA THR A 260 10.07 -2.96 -2.67
C THR A 260 8.98 -3.02 -3.75
N GLY A 261 8.65 -1.87 -4.33
CA GLY A 261 7.64 -1.82 -5.37
C GLY A 261 6.20 -1.95 -4.85
N LYS A 262 5.40 -2.80 -5.50
CA LYS A 262 3.97 -2.95 -5.21
C LYS A 262 3.70 -3.77 -3.96
N HIS A 263 4.32 -4.95 -3.82
CA HIS A 263 4.00 -5.89 -2.75
C HIS A 263 5.15 -6.88 -2.46
N PRO A 264 5.40 -7.26 -1.19
CA PRO A 264 4.87 -6.64 0.03
C PRO A 264 5.38 -5.19 0.15
N LEU A 265 4.56 -4.27 0.68
CA LEU A 265 5.01 -2.88 0.78
C LEU A 265 6.08 -2.72 1.85
N ASN A 266 7.22 -2.15 1.44
CA ASN A 266 8.18 -1.54 2.32
C ASN A 266 8.49 -0.12 1.81
N CYS A 267 8.40 0.87 2.69
CA CYS A 267 8.62 2.27 2.31
C CYS A 267 9.19 3.11 3.46
N GLU A 268 9.89 4.19 3.10
CA GLU A 268 10.35 5.24 4.03
C GLU A 268 9.91 6.63 3.56
N PRO A 269 9.72 7.59 4.48
CA PRO A 269 9.54 8.98 4.12
C PRO A 269 10.84 9.60 3.54
N PRO A 270 10.73 10.62 2.67
CA PRO A 270 11.86 11.45 2.32
C PRO A 270 12.42 12.09 3.58
N LEU A 271 13.74 12.05 3.72
CA LEU A 271 14.41 12.41 4.97
C LEU A 271 14.10 13.84 5.44
N SER A 272 14.02 14.80 4.51
CA SER A 272 13.62 16.18 4.81
C SER A 272 12.18 16.28 5.30
N THR A 273 11.24 15.60 4.63
CA THR A 273 9.83 15.53 5.03
C THR A 273 9.65 14.92 6.43
N LEU A 274 10.42 13.86 6.75
CA LEU A 274 10.43 13.24 8.07
C LEU A 274 10.89 14.24 9.15
N TYR A 275 11.99 14.94 8.92
CA TYR A 275 12.54 15.91 9.87
C TYR A 275 11.65 17.15 10.04
N ASP A 276 11.11 17.68 8.94
CA ASP A 276 10.27 18.88 8.94
C ASP A 276 8.91 18.65 9.59
N ALA A 277 8.47 17.39 9.70
CA ALA A 277 7.29 17.02 10.48
C ALA A 277 7.47 17.24 12.00
N GLY A 278 8.72 17.38 12.46
CA GLY A 278 9.07 17.66 13.85
C GLY A 278 9.44 16.41 14.65
N LEU A 279 9.54 16.57 15.97
CA LEU A 279 10.02 15.53 16.89
C LEU A 279 9.05 14.35 17.04
N ILE A 280 7.78 14.52 16.66
CA ILE A 280 6.77 13.46 16.66
C ILE A 280 6.32 13.26 15.21
N THR A 281 6.61 12.09 14.67
CA THR A 281 6.32 11.69 13.31
C THR A 281 4.81 11.44 13.14
N PRO A 282 4.13 12.14 12.21
CA PRO A 282 2.76 11.82 11.85
C PRO A 282 2.64 10.39 11.32
N ASN A 283 1.55 9.69 11.67
CA ASN A 283 1.35 8.28 11.32
C ASN A 283 1.54 8.03 9.81
N LYS A 284 0.99 8.92 8.96
CA LYS A 284 1.09 8.85 7.49
C LYS A 284 2.51 8.99 6.91
N LEU A 285 3.48 9.41 7.72
CA LEU A 285 4.90 9.57 7.34
C LEU A 285 5.80 8.56 8.05
N HIS A 286 5.26 7.69 8.90
CA HIS A 286 6.05 6.67 9.55
C HIS A 286 6.43 5.59 8.51
N PHE A 287 7.66 5.09 8.57
CA PHE A 287 8.11 4.04 7.65
C PHE A 287 7.26 2.76 7.82
N VAL A 288 7.08 2.01 6.73
CA VAL A 288 6.34 0.74 6.71
C VAL A 288 7.30 -0.37 6.33
N ARG A 289 7.31 -1.44 7.12
CA ARG A 289 8.05 -2.67 6.81
C ARG A 289 7.10 -3.87 6.97
N ASN A 290 6.90 -4.63 5.90
CA ASN A 290 6.06 -5.84 5.84
C ASN A 290 6.83 -7.00 5.17
N HIS A 291 6.59 -8.23 5.63
CA HIS A 291 7.04 -9.46 4.95
C HIS A 291 6.01 -10.05 3.99
N GLY A 292 4.75 -9.68 4.14
CA GLY A 292 3.63 -10.22 3.36
C GLY A 292 2.44 -9.28 3.39
N PRO A 293 1.24 -9.78 3.04
CA PRO A 293 -0.01 -9.05 3.13
C PRO A 293 -0.28 -8.49 4.52
N VAL A 294 -0.81 -7.27 4.55
CA VAL A 294 -1.40 -6.73 5.76
C VAL A 294 -2.73 -7.44 5.99
N PRO A 295 -2.93 -8.14 7.12
CA PRO A 295 -4.18 -8.83 7.39
C PRO A 295 -5.31 -7.81 7.59
N HIS A 296 -6.45 -8.05 6.95
CA HIS A 296 -7.65 -7.23 7.10
C HIS A 296 -8.43 -7.63 8.37
N LEU A 297 -7.93 -7.19 9.53
CA LEU A 297 -8.50 -7.47 10.84
C LEU A 297 -9.64 -6.49 11.20
N ARG A 298 -10.47 -6.89 12.18
CA ARG A 298 -11.60 -6.09 12.70
C ARG A 298 -11.54 -6.06 14.23
N TRP A 299 -11.78 -4.92 14.85
CA TRP A 299 -11.75 -4.74 16.30
C TRP A 299 -12.63 -5.77 17.04
N GLN A 300 -13.86 -5.94 16.56
CA GLN A 300 -14.91 -6.77 17.16
C GLN A 300 -14.54 -8.25 17.20
N THR A 301 -13.86 -8.74 16.16
CA THR A 301 -13.52 -10.17 16.01
C THR A 301 -12.09 -10.50 16.43
N HIS A 302 -11.22 -9.49 16.59
CA HIS A 302 -9.84 -9.72 17.02
C HIS A 302 -9.79 -10.22 18.46
N ARG A 303 -8.95 -11.22 18.71
CA ARG A 303 -8.75 -11.82 20.03
C ARG A 303 -7.26 -11.92 20.30
N LEU A 304 -6.87 -11.54 21.51
CA LEU A 304 -5.52 -11.75 22.04
C LEU A 304 -5.53 -12.99 22.93
N ASP A 305 -4.89 -14.06 22.47
CA ASP A 305 -4.63 -15.26 23.27
C ASP A 305 -3.35 -15.07 24.09
N VAL A 306 -3.47 -15.09 25.42
CA VAL A 306 -2.35 -15.01 26.36
C VAL A 306 -2.24 -16.33 27.12
N GLU A 307 -1.04 -16.90 27.12
CA GLU A 307 -0.70 -18.14 27.81
C GLU A 307 -1.50 -19.37 27.34
N ASN A 308 -1.72 -19.50 26.02
CA ASN A 308 -2.32 -20.69 25.39
C ASN A 308 -3.76 -20.99 25.90
N GLY A 309 -4.61 -19.97 25.90
CA GLY A 309 -6.02 -20.05 26.28
C GLY A 309 -6.29 -19.81 27.75
N LYS A 310 -5.27 -19.56 28.59
CA LYS A 310 -5.48 -19.19 30.01
C LYS A 310 -6.21 -17.85 30.13
N LEU A 311 -5.89 -16.90 29.25
CA LEU A 311 -6.56 -15.62 29.16
C LEU A 311 -6.73 -15.26 27.69
N VAL A 312 -7.98 -15.22 27.22
CA VAL A 312 -8.32 -14.73 25.88
C VAL A 312 -9.07 -13.42 26.05
N LEU A 313 -8.57 -12.35 25.44
CA LEU A 313 -9.14 -11.01 25.55
C LEU A 313 -9.66 -10.55 24.19
N SER A 314 -10.89 -10.04 24.15
CA SER A 314 -11.34 -9.14 23.10
C SER A 314 -10.63 -7.78 23.20
N MET A 315 -10.72 -6.98 22.14
CA MET A 315 -10.14 -5.64 22.15
C MET A 315 -10.80 -4.70 23.17
N ASP A 316 -12.12 -4.78 23.33
CA ASP A 316 -12.84 -4.00 24.36
C ASP A 316 -12.44 -4.44 25.77
N GLU A 317 -12.31 -5.75 26.04
CA GLU A 317 -11.80 -6.23 27.34
C GLU A 317 -10.37 -5.79 27.62
N LEU A 318 -9.47 -5.83 26.63
CA LEU A 318 -8.09 -5.35 26.78
C LEU A 318 -8.05 -3.85 27.09
N LYS A 319 -8.91 -3.07 26.43
CA LYS A 319 -9.03 -1.63 26.62
C LYS A 319 -9.60 -1.24 27.98
N ASP A 320 -10.62 -1.96 28.45
CA ASP A 320 -11.41 -1.57 29.63
C ASP A 320 -10.90 -2.17 30.95
N ARG A 321 -10.24 -3.34 30.90
CA ARG A 321 -9.79 -4.06 32.12
C ARG A 321 -8.43 -3.61 32.64
N PHE A 322 -7.63 -2.94 31.82
CA PHE A 322 -6.24 -2.62 32.15
C PHE A 322 -5.97 -1.12 32.08
N GLN A 323 -5.20 -0.62 33.04
CA GLN A 323 -4.72 0.76 32.99
C GLN A 323 -3.73 0.92 31.83
N THR A 324 -3.84 2.03 31.11
CA THR A 324 -2.96 2.33 29.97
C THR A 324 -1.96 3.42 30.28
N ILE A 325 -0.85 3.39 29.54
CA ILE A 325 0.10 4.49 29.42
C ILE A 325 0.09 5.02 27.99
N ASN A 326 0.60 6.24 27.78
CA ASN A 326 0.77 6.89 26.49
C ASN A 326 2.07 7.70 26.48
N ILE A 327 3.09 7.17 25.81
CA ILE A 327 4.45 7.75 25.81
C ILE A 327 5.02 7.85 24.40
N PRO A 328 5.89 8.84 24.11
CA PRO A 328 6.59 8.92 22.84
C PRO A 328 7.71 7.86 22.79
N VAL A 329 7.70 7.02 21.75
CA VAL A 329 8.70 5.99 21.52
C VAL A 329 9.18 6.06 20.07
N LEU A 330 10.50 6.06 19.90
CA LEU A 330 11.15 5.83 18.62
C LEU A 330 11.06 4.34 18.26
N ILE A 331 10.59 4.06 17.05
CA ILE A 331 10.78 2.77 16.40
C ILE A 331 11.71 3.00 15.20
N ALA A 332 12.70 2.13 15.04
CA ALA A 332 13.58 2.12 13.87
C ALA A 332 13.74 0.69 13.35
N CYS A 333 13.93 0.55 12.04
CA CYS A 333 14.35 -0.69 11.42
C CYS A 333 15.83 -0.93 11.75
N ASP A 334 16.21 -2.15 12.10
CA ASP A 334 17.62 -2.55 12.19
C ASP A 334 18.31 -2.53 10.83
N GLY A 335 17.56 -2.64 9.73
CA GLY A 335 18.02 -2.38 8.37
C GLY A 335 18.15 -0.90 7.98
N ASN A 336 17.96 0.07 8.87
CA ASN A 336 18.11 1.49 8.52
C ASN A 336 19.52 1.76 7.95
N ARG A 337 19.63 2.55 6.88
CA ARG A 337 20.87 2.81 6.12
C ARG A 337 21.47 1.57 5.42
N ARG A 338 20.71 0.50 5.18
CA ARG A 338 21.20 -0.72 4.49
C ARG A 338 21.77 -0.45 3.11
N LYS A 339 21.25 0.54 2.36
CA LYS A 339 21.78 0.82 1.03
C LYS A 339 23.27 1.18 1.05
N GLU A 340 23.76 1.87 2.08
CA GLU A 340 25.20 2.13 2.25
C GLU A 340 26.01 0.82 2.34
N VAL A 341 25.48 -0.21 2.99
CA VAL A 341 26.09 -1.55 3.05
C VAL A 341 26.09 -2.19 1.66
N ASN A 342 24.96 -2.13 0.95
CA ASN A 342 24.83 -2.67 -0.40
C ASN A 342 25.75 -2.01 -1.42
N MET A 343 26.14 -0.73 -1.22
CA MET A 343 27.13 -0.07 -2.08
C MET A 343 28.54 -0.65 -1.93
N VAL A 344 28.87 -1.22 -0.77
CA VAL A 344 30.16 -1.89 -0.54
C VAL A 344 30.13 -3.29 -1.15
N LYS A 345 29.09 -4.05 -0.80
CA LYS A 345 28.81 -5.39 -1.33
C LYS A 345 27.33 -5.70 -1.07
N ARG A 346 26.64 -6.29 -2.05
CA ARG A 346 25.20 -6.58 -1.94
C ARG A 346 24.91 -7.50 -0.75
N SER A 347 23.98 -7.06 0.10
CA SER A 347 23.41 -7.88 1.19
C SER A 347 22.14 -8.59 0.70
N LYS A 348 21.56 -9.44 1.56
CA LYS A 348 20.26 -10.10 1.30
C LYS A 348 19.04 -9.18 1.44
N GLY A 349 19.23 -7.92 1.84
CA GLY A 349 18.13 -6.99 2.08
C GLY A 349 18.04 -5.88 1.04
N PHE A 350 16.81 -5.43 0.77
CA PHE A 350 16.52 -4.27 -0.08
C PHE A 350 17.04 -2.95 0.49
N ASN A 351 17.09 -1.94 -0.39
CA ASN A 351 17.82 -0.68 -0.21
C ASN A 351 17.11 0.37 0.68
N TRP A 352 17.13 0.18 2.00
CA TRP A 352 16.77 1.25 2.95
C TRP A 352 17.74 2.43 2.87
N GLY A 353 17.19 3.63 2.78
CA GLY A 353 17.93 4.86 3.07
C GLY A 353 17.98 5.11 4.58
N PRO A 354 18.23 6.35 5.01
CA PRO A 354 18.23 6.74 6.42
C PRO A 354 16.84 7.03 7.00
N GLY A 355 15.76 6.85 6.22
CA GLY A 355 14.39 7.19 6.60
C GLY A 355 13.62 6.09 7.36
N ALA A 356 14.25 4.93 7.63
CA ALA A 356 13.59 3.78 8.25
C ALA A 356 13.44 3.92 9.79
N CYS A 357 13.00 5.09 10.26
CA CYS A 357 12.76 5.39 11.67
C CYS A 357 11.66 6.44 11.86
N GLY A 358 11.04 6.45 13.04
CA GLY A 358 10.01 7.44 13.39
C GLY A 358 9.68 7.40 14.89
N CYS A 359 9.30 8.55 15.45
CA CYS A 359 8.95 8.68 16.86
C CYS A 359 7.48 9.07 16.99
N ALA A 360 6.68 8.25 17.67
CA ALA A 360 5.25 8.47 17.84
C ALA A 360 4.84 8.22 19.28
N TYR A 361 3.71 8.79 19.70
CA TYR A 361 3.06 8.38 20.94
C TYR A 361 2.41 7.01 20.77
N TRP A 362 2.60 6.11 21.73
CA TRP A 362 2.01 4.77 21.72
C TRP A 362 1.21 4.56 22.99
N LYS A 363 -0.05 4.15 22.84
CA LYS A 363 -0.97 3.96 23.95
C LYS A 363 -1.55 2.57 24.02
N GLY A 364 -1.57 2.04 25.24
CA GLY A 364 -2.06 0.71 25.57
C GLY A 364 -1.65 0.29 26.98
N PRO A 365 -2.12 -0.88 27.45
CA PRO A 365 -1.70 -1.43 28.73
C PRO A 365 -0.27 -1.96 28.68
N LEU A 366 0.35 -2.06 29.86
CA LEU A 366 1.64 -2.72 30.00
C LEU A 366 1.48 -4.24 29.81
N LEU A 367 2.37 -4.84 29.02
CA LEU A 367 2.42 -6.29 28.84
C LEU A 367 2.54 -7.02 30.18
N ARG A 368 3.35 -6.48 31.10
CA ARG A 368 3.52 -6.99 32.48
C ARG A 368 2.16 -7.24 33.16
N ASP A 369 1.26 -6.26 33.12
CA ASP A 369 -0.02 -6.35 33.83
C ASP A 369 -0.93 -7.43 33.22
N VAL A 370 -0.88 -7.58 31.89
CA VAL A 370 -1.61 -8.63 31.18
C VAL A 370 -1.04 -10.03 31.46
N LEU A 371 0.29 -10.17 31.53
CA LEU A 371 0.95 -11.44 31.89
C LEU A 371 0.62 -11.84 33.33
N LEU A 372 0.66 -10.90 34.29
CA LEU A 372 0.25 -11.14 35.67
C LEU A 372 -1.22 -11.58 35.76
N ALA A 373 -2.11 -10.94 34.99
CA ALA A 373 -3.52 -11.33 34.92
C ALA A 373 -3.73 -12.72 34.29
N ALA A 374 -2.85 -13.16 33.39
CA ALA A 374 -2.84 -14.50 32.81
C ALA A 374 -2.22 -15.58 33.74
N GLY A 375 -1.73 -15.18 34.93
CA GLY A 375 -1.14 -16.08 35.92
C GLY A 375 0.35 -16.35 35.73
N VAL A 376 1.06 -15.54 34.94
CA VAL A 376 2.53 -15.56 34.90
C VAL A 376 3.06 -15.02 36.24
N PRO A 377 4.02 -15.71 36.90
CA PRO A 377 4.53 -15.26 38.19
C PRO A 377 5.28 -13.92 38.08
N ASP A 378 5.17 -13.10 39.12
CA ASP A 378 5.90 -11.83 39.20
C ASP A 378 7.41 -12.04 39.38
N GLU A 379 7.79 -13.06 40.15
CA GLU A 379 9.19 -13.45 40.32
C GLU A 379 9.64 -14.37 39.16
N PRO A 380 10.78 -14.08 38.50
CA PRO A 380 11.25 -14.89 37.40
C PRO A 380 11.70 -16.28 37.88
N PRO A 381 11.53 -17.33 37.05
CA PRO A 381 12.12 -18.65 37.32
C PRO A 381 13.65 -18.60 37.49
N PRO A 382 14.27 -19.60 38.14
CA PRO A 382 15.72 -19.65 38.35
C PRO A 382 16.54 -19.93 37.06
N TYR A 383 15.85 -20.05 35.93
CA TYR A 383 16.43 -20.26 34.60
C TYR A 383 15.87 -19.22 33.64
N ARG A 384 16.62 -18.94 32.58
CA ARG A 384 16.23 -17.97 31.56
C ARG A 384 14.93 -18.42 30.89
N THR A 385 13.97 -17.50 30.83
CA THR A 385 12.67 -17.69 30.19
C THR A 385 12.40 -16.56 29.21
N TRP A 386 11.47 -16.82 28.31
CA TRP A 386 11.13 -15.95 27.20
C TRP A 386 9.63 -15.68 27.19
N VAL A 387 9.24 -14.53 26.66
CA VAL A 387 7.87 -14.25 26.25
C VAL A 387 7.86 -14.07 24.74
N ASN A 388 6.97 -14.80 24.09
CA ASN A 388 6.84 -14.88 22.65
C ASN A 388 5.64 -14.04 22.20
N PHE A 389 5.71 -13.56 20.96
CA PHE A 389 4.69 -12.76 20.31
C PHE A 389 4.49 -13.29 18.90
N GLU A 390 3.23 -13.55 18.50
CA GLU A 390 2.87 -14.00 17.15
C GLU A 390 1.82 -13.07 16.54
N GLY A 391 2.09 -12.60 15.32
CA GLY A 391 1.17 -11.80 14.52
C GLY A 391 0.09 -12.64 13.84
N ALA A 392 -0.95 -11.98 13.35
CA ALA A 392 -1.99 -12.59 12.53
C ALA A 392 -1.63 -12.60 11.03
N ASP A 393 -0.49 -12.01 10.64
CA ASP A 393 0.03 -12.07 9.29
C ASP A 393 0.59 -13.45 8.95
N ASP A 394 0.52 -13.80 7.67
CA ASP A 394 0.92 -15.10 7.14
C ASP A 394 1.86 -14.93 5.93
N PRO A 395 3.11 -14.48 6.16
CA PRO A 395 4.11 -14.37 5.10
C PRO A 395 4.65 -15.75 4.66
N SER A 396 5.49 -15.78 3.63
CA SER A 396 5.92 -16.98 2.90
C SER A 396 6.51 -18.10 3.77
N ASP A 397 7.25 -17.74 4.82
CA ASP A 397 7.99 -18.69 5.66
C ASP A 397 7.28 -18.97 7.00
N GLY A 398 5.95 -18.81 7.00
CA GLY A 398 5.06 -19.01 8.15
C GLY A 398 4.73 -17.72 8.88
N LYS A 399 3.92 -17.79 9.93
CA LYS A 399 3.54 -16.58 10.68
C LYS A 399 4.73 -15.83 11.27
N TYR A 400 4.62 -14.50 11.32
CA TYR A 400 5.64 -13.70 11.96
C TYR A 400 5.57 -13.85 13.49
N ALA A 401 6.60 -14.46 14.07
CA ALA A 401 6.73 -14.59 15.51
C ALA A 401 8.16 -14.33 15.99
N THR A 402 8.28 -13.92 17.25
CA THR A 402 9.56 -13.64 17.89
C THR A 402 9.41 -13.65 19.41
N CYS A 403 10.50 -13.38 20.14
CA CYS A 403 10.45 -13.31 21.60
C CYS A 403 11.44 -12.30 22.18
N ILE A 404 11.24 -11.97 23.45
CA ILE A 404 12.19 -11.25 24.30
C ILE A 404 12.34 -11.98 25.64
N PRO A 405 13.40 -11.72 26.42
CA PRO A 405 13.52 -12.28 27.76
C PRO A 405 12.32 -11.88 28.63
N LEU A 406 11.74 -12.85 29.35
CA LEU A 406 10.58 -12.60 30.22
C LEU A 406 10.92 -11.58 31.31
N GLU A 407 12.11 -11.66 31.90
CA GLU A 407 12.59 -10.69 32.89
C GLU A 407 12.56 -9.24 32.37
N TYR A 408 12.92 -9.02 31.09
CA TYR A 408 12.85 -7.69 30.48
C TYR A 408 11.40 -7.20 30.37
N ALA A 409 10.49 -8.08 29.93
CA ALA A 409 9.06 -7.78 29.79
C ALA A 409 8.37 -7.51 31.14
N MET A 410 8.86 -8.15 32.20
CA MET A 410 8.34 -8.02 33.56
C MET A 410 8.98 -6.86 34.33
N ASP A 411 10.08 -6.23 33.88
CA ASP A 411 10.61 -5.05 34.59
C ASP A 411 9.66 -3.84 34.40
N PRO A 412 9.11 -3.27 35.49
CA PRO A 412 8.21 -2.12 35.41
C PRO A 412 8.87 -0.85 34.81
N ASN A 413 10.19 -0.82 34.68
CA ASN A 413 10.94 0.31 34.11
C ASN A 413 11.22 0.20 32.60
N ASN A 414 10.78 -0.88 31.94
CA ASN A 414 11.01 -1.08 30.51
C ASN A 414 9.81 -0.70 29.61
N ASP A 415 8.67 -0.33 30.21
CA ASP A 415 7.45 0.16 29.52
C ASP A 415 7.07 -0.68 28.27
N VAL A 416 7.02 -2.02 28.37
CA VAL A 416 6.62 -2.87 27.24
C VAL A 416 5.10 -2.77 27.05
N ILE A 417 4.63 -2.26 25.91
CA ILE A 417 3.24 -1.80 25.70
C ILE A 417 2.51 -2.70 24.69
N LEU A 418 1.30 -3.12 25.04
CA LEU A 418 0.31 -3.67 24.11
C LEU A 418 -0.47 -2.52 23.49
N ALA A 419 0.10 -1.88 22.47
CA ALA A 419 -0.46 -0.65 21.91
C ALA A 419 -1.63 -0.92 20.95
N TYR A 420 -2.72 -0.18 21.12
CA TYR A 420 -3.87 -0.13 20.21
C TYR A 420 -4.13 1.28 19.65
N GLU A 421 -3.38 2.28 20.12
CA GLU A 421 -3.38 3.65 19.61
C GLU A 421 -1.95 4.12 19.28
N MET A 422 -1.81 4.89 18.20
CA MET A 422 -0.58 5.58 17.76
C MET A 422 -0.90 7.06 17.49
N ASN A 423 -0.20 7.96 18.17
CA ASN A 423 -0.47 9.40 18.18
C ASN A 423 -1.91 9.76 18.58
N ASP A 424 -2.43 9.10 19.61
CA ASP A 424 -3.81 9.26 20.12
C ASP A 424 -4.90 8.96 19.07
N LYS A 425 -4.58 8.14 18.07
CA LYS A 425 -5.52 7.63 17.07
C LYS A 425 -5.42 6.11 17.03
N VAL A 426 -6.51 5.44 16.66
CA VAL A 426 -6.51 4.00 16.40
C VAL A 426 -5.37 3.64 15.44
N LEU A 427 -4.68 2.52 15.70
CA LEU A 427 -3.55 2.08 14.90
C LEU A 427 -3.90 2.02 13.40
N PRO A 428 -3.07 2.59 12.52
CA PRO A 428 -3.19 2.35 11.08
C PRO A 428 -2.91 0.88 10.71
N PRO A 429 -3.49 0.35 9.62
CA PRO A 429 -3.31 -1.06 9.21
C PRO A 429 -1.85 -1.48 9.04
N ASP A 430 -1.06 -0.69 8.30
CA ASP A 430 0.38 -0.93 8.08
C ASP A 430 1.20 -0.93 9.39
N HIS A 431 0.65 -0.35 10.47
CA HIS A 431 1.30 -0.23 11.78
C HIS A 431 0.70 -1.15 12.84
N GLY A 432 -0.08 -2.16 12.45
CA GLY A 432 -0.47 -3.27 13.31
C GLY A 432 -1.88 -3.18 13.89
N TYR A 433 -2.82 -2.49 13.22
CA TYR A 433 -4.24 -2.52 13.60
C TYR A 433 -4.76 -3.96 13.80
N PRO A 434 -5.52 -4.26 14.87
CA PRO A 434 -5.94 -3.37 15.97
C PRO A 434 -4.99 -3.38 17.17
N LEU A 435 -3.96 -4.24 17.18
CA LEU A 435 -3.07 -4.43 18.30
C LEU A 435 -1.64 -4.77 17.86
N ARG A 436 -0.66 -4.17 18.52
CA ARG A 436 0.76 -4.53 18.36
C ARG A 436 1.48 -4.53 19.70
N ILE A 437 2.67 -5.13 19.74
CA ILE A 437 3.62 -4.89 20.83
C ILE A 437 4.58 -3.76 20.46
N VAL A 438 4.83 -2.86 21.42
CA VAL A 438 5.86 -1.82 21.36
C VAL A 438 6.83 -2.08 22.50
N ILE A 439 8.11 -2.24 22.15
CA ILE A 439 9.19 -2.53 23.10
C ILE A 439 10.18 -1.36 22.99
N PRO A 440 10.09 -0.36 23.89
CA PRO A 440 10.94 0.82 23.81
C PRO A 440 12.44 0.49 23.79
N GLY A 441 13.17 1.15 22.87
CA GLY A 441 14.61 0.96 22.69
C GLY A 441 15.02 -0.31 21.92
N TYR A 442 14.07 -1.18 21.55
CA TYR A 442 14.33 -2.38 20.75
C TYR A 442 14.22 -2.11 19.25
N VAL A 443 14.80 -3.01 18.47
CA VAL A 443 14.64 -2.99 17.00
C VAL A 443 13.20 -3.24 16.58
N GLY A 444 12.76 -2.60 15.50
CA GLY A 444 11.38 -2.67 15.02
C GLY A 444 10.89 -4.09 14.75
N GLY A 445 11.77 -5.01 14.34
CA GLY A 445 11.45 -6.43 14.14
C GLY A 445 11.03 -7.18 15.42
N ARG A 446 11.33 -6.66 16.62
CA ARG A 446 10.80 -7.23 17.87
C ARG A 446 9.42 -6.68 18.25
N CYS A 447 9.00 -5.57 17.62
CA CYS A 447 7.72 -4.91 17.84
C CYS A 447 6.63 -5.50 16.92
N VAL A 448 6.27 -6.77 17.15
CA VAL A 448 5.29 -7.55 16.36
C VAL A 448 3.97 -6.80 16.17
N LYS A 449 3.54 -6.71 14.91
CA LYS A 449 2.29 -6.10 14.47
C LYS A 449 1.18 -7.15 14.40
N TRP A 450 -0.08 -6.69 14.36
CA TRP A 450 -1.24 -7.57 14.22
C TRP A 450 -1.28 -8.68 15.28
N LEU A 451 -0.86 -8.33 16.50
CA LEU A 451 -0.55 -9.25 17.58
C LEU A 451 -1.81 -10.05 17.96
N SER A 452 -1.72 -11.37 17.83
CA SER A 452 -2.83 -12.30 18.09
C SER A 452 -2.56 -13.23 19.27
N ARG A 453 -1.28 -13.52 19.57
CA ARG A 453 -0.92 -14.48 20.60
C ARG A 453 0.36 -14.11 21.36
N ILE A 454 0.35 -14.41 22.66
CA ILE A 454 1.46 -14.21 23.60
C ILE A 454 1.60 -15.45 24.49
N TRP A 455 2.80 -15.99 24.66
CA TRP A 455 3.04 -17.11 25.58
C TRP A 455 4.47 -17.12 26.10
N THR A 456 4.67 -17.67 27.29
CA THR A 456 5.97 -17.88 27.90
C THR A 456 6.57 -19.22 27.51
N SER A 457 7.91 -19.30 27.47
CA SER A 457 8.66 -20.52 27.18
C SER A 457 9.99 -20.56 27.93
N ASP A 458 10.51 -21.77 28.14
CA ASP A 458 11.85 -22.04 28.68
C ASP A 458 12.95 -22.05 27.60
N LYS A 459 12.55 -21.94 26.32
CA LYS A 459 13.42 -21.83 25.15
C LYS A 459 13.13 -20.57 24.37
N GLU A 460 14.16 -20.06 23.71
CA GLU A 460 14.03 -18.98 22.72
C GLU A 460 13.16 -19.46 21.54
N ASN A 461 12.49 -18.53 20.88
CA ASN A 461 11.60 -18.82 19.75
C ASN A 461 12.42 -19.39 18.57
N ASP A 462 11.88 -20.40 17.89
CA ASP A 462 12.55 -21.10 16.78
C ASP A 462 11.89 -20.88 15.42
N THR A 463 10.96 -19.91 15.31
CA THR A 463 10.35 -19.57 14.02
C THR A 463 11.34 -18.92 13.05
N TYR A 464 11.05 -19.05 11.75
CA TYR A 464 11.93 -18.58 10.68
C TYR A 464 12.37 -17.12 10.88
N TYR A 465 11.44 -16.20 11.11
CA TYR A 465 11.74 -14.77 11.24
C TYR A 465 12.46 -14.38 12.54
N HIS A 466 12.43 -15.24 13.57
CA HIS A 466 13.25 -15.05 14.75
C HIS A 466 14.70 -15.52 14.52
N VAL A 467 14.88 -16.66 13.84
CA VAL A 467 16.19 -17.29 13.63
C VAL A 467 16.96 -16.62 12.48
N PHE A 468 16.33 -16.43 11.32
CA PHE A 468 17.01 -16.02 10.09
C PHE A 468 16.90 -14.52 9.76
N ASP A 469 16.01 -13.78 10.42
CA ASP A 469 15.88 -12.32 10.25
C ASP A 469 16.36 -11.57 11.51
N ASN A 470 16.64 -10.27 11.37
CA ASN A 470 17.11 -9.38 12.43
C ASN A 470 18.38 -9.92 13.13
N ARG A 471 19.41 -10.25 12.33
CA ARG A 471 20.70 -10.80 12.79
C ARG A 471 21.88 -10.00 12.22
N VAL A 472 22.94 -9.85 13.01
CA VAL A 472 24.25 -9.35 12.55
C VAL A 472 25.23 -10.52 12.54
N LEU A 473 25.44 -11.10 11.36
CA LEU A 473 26.41 -12.17 11.19
C LEU A 473 27.83 -11.60 10.98
N PRO A 474 28.88 -12.33 11.40
CA PRO A 474 30.26 -11.98 11.07
C PRO A 474 30.48 -11.90 9.56
N SER A 475 31.39 -11.02 9.13
CA SER A 475 31.65 -10.73 7.72
C SER A 475 32.19 -11.92 6.90
N PHE A 476 32.68 -12.98 7.54
CA PHE A 476 33.10 -14.21 6.86
C PHE A 476 31.92 -15.08 6.40
N VAL A 477 30.72 -14.86 6.93
CA VAL A 477 29.49 -15.50 6.45
C VAL A 477 28.96 -14.68 5.28
N VAL A 478 28.98 -15.27 4.10
CA VAL A 478 28.66 -14.58 2.82
C VAL A 478 27.45 -15.19 2.10
N ASP A 479 26.88 -16.26 2.63
CA ASP A 479 25.71 -16.97 2.11
C ASP A 479 24.83 -17.47 3.26
N MET A 480 23.60 -17.88 2.95
CA MET A 480 22.61 -18.33 3.94
C MET A 480 22.69 -19.84 4.25
N ASP A 481 23.29 -20.63 3.37
CA ASP A 481 23.10 -22.08 3.32
C ASP A 481 24.28 -22.88 3.88
N SER A 482 25.44 -22.23 4.03
CA SER A 482 26.64 -22.84 4.59
C SER A 482 26.44 -23.27 6.04
N GLU A 483 27.18 -24.30 6.45
CA GLU A 483 27.19 -24.76 7.84
C GLU A 483 27.65 -23.66 8.81
N PHE A 484 28.52 -22.76 8.35
CA PHE A 484 28.88 -21.55 9.10
C PHE A 484 27.68 -20.63 9.30
N ALA A 485 26.88 -20.37 8.26
CA ALA A 485 25.69 -19.54 8.36
C ALA A 485 24.68 -20.13 9.37
N LYS A 486 24.35 -21.42 9.22
CA LYS A 486 23.43 -22.12 10.14
C LYS A 486 23.88 -22.00 11.60
N ALA A 487 25.15 -22.29 11.87
CA ALA A 487 25.70 -22.18 13.22
C ALA A 487 25.64 -20.74 13.76
N MET A 488 25.90 -19.72 12.92
CA MET A 488 25.87 -18.32 13.35
C MET A 488 24.45 -17.75 13.53
N PHE A 489 23.46 -18.25 12.77
CA PHE A 489 22.05 -17.88 12.94
C PHE A 489 21.48 -18.38 14.28
N GLU A 490 21.85 -19.58 14.70
CA GLU A 490 21.42 -20.17 15.97
C GLU A 490 22.10 -19.56 17.20
N LEU A 491 23.20 -18.80 17.03
CA LEU A 491 23.89 -18.15 18.15
C LEU A 491 23.10 -16.93 18.66
N PRO A 492 22.69 -16.88 19.94
CA PRO A 492 21.92 -15.75 20.47
C PRO A 492 22.63 -14.39 20.38
N SER A 493 23.96 -14.37 20.36
CA SER A 493 24.76 -13.13 20.26
C SER A 493 24.66 -12.43 18.91
N THR A 494 24.14 -13.09 17.87
CA THR A 494 23.92 -12.45 16.56
C THR A 494 22.57 -11.75 16.47
N ALA A 495 21.65 -11.97 17.41
CA ALA A 495 20.32 -11.38 17.39
C ALA A 495 20.36 -9.84 17.56
N CYS A 496 19.66 -9.13 16.69
CA CYS A 496 19.30 -7.74 16.92
C CYS A 496 18.22 -7.69 18.02
N VAL A 497 18.51 -7.00 19.12
CA VAL A 497 17.62 -6.87 20.29
C VAL A 497 17.36 -5.38 20.54
N GLU A 498 18.31 -4.70 21.17
CA GLU A 498 18.29 -3.25 21.35
C GLU A 498 18.79 -2.52 20.09
N GLN A 499 18.28 -1.30 19.85
CA GLN A 499 18.79 -0.43 18.79
C GLN A 499 20.25 -0.04 19.05
N THR A 500 21.01 0.17 17.97
CA THR A 500 22.37 0.70 18.07
C THR A 500 22.37 2.23 18.03
N LEU A 501 23.38 2.84 18.65
CA LEU A 501 23.63 4.28 18.57
C LEU A 501 23.82 4.70 17.11
N ASN A 502 23.00 5.63 16.62
CA ASN A 502 23.03 6.08 15.23
C ASN A 502 22.73 7.58 15.10
N SER A 503 23.26 8.20 14.04
CA SER A 503 22.96 9.59 13.67
C SER A 503 23.09 9.79 12.16
N VAL A 504 22.29 10.72 11.61
CA VAL A 504 22.30 11.07 10.19
C VAL A 504 22.11 12.57 10.00
N ILE A 505 22.70 13.12 8.94
CA ILE A 505 22.49 14.49 8.49
C ILE A 505 21.23 14.51 7.62
N VAL A 506 20.32 15.44 7.92
CA VAL A 506 19.09 15.68 7.14
C VAL A 506 19.20 16.93 6.28
N LYS A 507 19.74 18.01 6.86
CA LYS A 507 20.03 19.26 6.14
C LYS A 507 21.52 19.58 6.23
N PRO A 508 22.18 19.95 5.12
CA PRO A 508 21.61 20.17 3.78
C PRO A 508 21.07 18.89 3.16
N ALA A 509 19.98 19.01 2.40
CA ALA A 509 19.33 17.87 1.77
C ALA A 509 20.15 17.36 0.57
N ASN A 510 19.92 16.11 0.17
CA ASN A 510 20.55 15.57 -1.03
C ASN A 510 20.13 16.39 -2.27
N GLY A 511 21.12 16.87 -3.03
CA GLY A 511 20.91 17.73 -4.20
C GLY A 511 20.66 19.20 -3.87
N GLU A 512 20.60 19.60 -2.59
CA GLU A 512 20.52 21.01 -2.22
C GLU A 512 21.72 21.78 -2.77
N ALA A 513 21.50 22.99 -3.26
CA ALA A 513 22.52 23.86 -3.84
C ALA A 513 22.49 25.25 -3.17
N LEU A 514 23.61 25.65 -2.56
CA LEU A 514 23.79 26.95 -1.95
C LEU A 514 24.61 27.87 -2.85
N ASN A 515 24.04 29.02 -3.22
CA ASN A 515 24.74 30.05 -3.99
C ASN A 515 25.65 30.91 -3.07
N LEU A 516 26.94 30.99 -3.44
CA LEU A 516 27.97 31.73 -2.72
C LEU A 516 28.07 33.22 -3.10
N VAL A 517 27.56 33.63 -4.28
CA VAL A 517 27.84 34.93 -4.91
C VAL A 517 26.61 35.83 -4.99
N THR A 518 25.43 35.27 -5.31
CA THR A 518 24.17 36.03 -5.49
C THR A 518 23.00 35.41 -4.71
N GLY A 519 22.05 36.25 -4.26
CA GLY A 519 20.82 35.84 -3.55
C GLY A 519 20.71 36.34 -2.10
N ASP A 520 19.63 35.94 -1.41
CA ASP A 520 19.38 36.24 0.02
C ASP A 520 20.56 35.87 0.94
N ASN A 521 21.46 35.00 0.48
CA ASN A 521 22.68 34.60 1.16
C ASN A 521 23.77 35.69 1.26
N LYS A 522 23.70 36.81 0.51
CA LYS A 522 24.54 37.98 0.85
C LYS A 522 24.26 38.49 2.27
N ARG A 523 23.06 38.24 2.81
CA ARG A 523 22.70 38.53 4.22
C ARG A 523 22.94 37.34 5.15
N ARG A 524 22.82 36.11 4.66
CA ARG A 524 22.95 34.87 5.44
C ARG A 524 24.42 34.46 5.51
N LYS A 525 25.12 34.82 6.59
CA LYS A 525 26.53 34.44 6.81
C LYS A 525 26.70 33.00 7.29
N GLU A 526 25.64 32.40 7.80
CA GLU A 526 25.64 31.09 8.44
C GLU A 526 24.62 30.16 7.80
N TYR A 527 24.97 28.88 7.76
CA TYR A 527 24.13 27.77 7.35
C TYR A 527 23.87 26.86 8.55
N ARG A 528 22.63 26.40 8.73
CA ARG A 528 22.26 25.48 9.79
C ARG A 528 22.27 24.05 9.27
N ILE A 529 23.22 23.25 9.76
CA ILE A 529 23.26 21.81 9.52
C ILE A 529 22.33 21.16 10.56
N GLU A 530 21.46 20.25 10.11
CA GLU A 530 20.44 19.63 10.95
C GLU A 530 20.38 18.13 10.73
N GLY A 531 20.00 17.37 11.76
CA GLY A 531 19.77 15.95 11.60
C GLY A 531 19.11 15.29 12.80
N ILE A 532 19.09 13.96 12.79
CA ILE A 532 18.52 13.12 13.84
C ILE A 532 19.58 12.20 14.45
N ALA A 533 19.37 11.80 15.70
CA ALA A 533 20.19 10.81 16.39
C ALA A 533 19.35 10.00 17.39
N TYR A 534 19.73 8.75 17.63
CA TYR A 534 19.04 7.86 18.57
C TYR A 534 19.95 6.76 19.12
N SER A 535 19.48 6.08 20.17
CA SER A 535 20.15 4.93 20.80
C SER A 535 19.10 3.91 21.30
N GLY A 536 19.53 2.68 21.58
CA GLY A 536 18.69 1.63 22.16
C GLY A 536 18.73 1.60 23.69
N GLY A 537 18.02 0.64 24.29
CA GLY A 537 18.02 0.37 25.74
C GLY A 537 17.48 1.51 26.64
N GLY A 538 17.06 2.62 26.03
CA GLY A 538 16.66 3.85 26.71
C GLY A 538 17.85 4.72 27.11
N HIS A 539 19.01 4.56 26.47
CA HIS A 539 20.19 5.36 26.74
C HIS A 539 20.11 6.74 26.10
N GLU A 540 20.47 7.78 26.86
CA GLU A 540 20.51 9.15 26.36
C GLU A 540 21.60 9.30 25.28
N VAL A 541 21.25 9.90 24.13
CA VAL A 541 22.24 10.46 23.21
C VAL A 541 22.81 11.73 23.84
N GLN A 542 23.97 11.61 24.49
CA GLN A 542 24.58 12.66 25.32
C GLN A 542 25.30 13.73 24.52
N ARG A 543 25.69 13.42 23.28
CA ARG A 543 26.46 14.33 22.44
C ARG A 543 26.31 13.97 20.98
N VAL A 544 26.16 14.99 20.14
CA VAL A 544 26.24 14.88 18.69
C VAL A 544 27.31 15.86 18.21
N GLU A 545 28.16 15.44 17.29
CA GLU A 545 29.26 16.24 16.78
C GLU A 545 29.30 16.18 15.25
N VAL A 546 29.63 17.31 14.62
CA VAL A 546 29.83 17.42 13.18
C VAL A 546 31.26 17.83 12.87
N SER A 547 31.89 17.17 11.92
CA SER A 547 33.19 17.53 11.35
C SER A 547 33.02 18.07 9.94
N LEU A 548 33.87 19.04 9.57
CA LEU A 548 33.94 19.64 8.23
C LEU A 548 35.27 19.33 7.52
N ASP A 549 36.13 18.54 8.15
CA ASP A 549 37.52 18.29 7.76
C ASP A 549 37.91 16.81 7.83
N GLY A 550 36.93 15.92 7.63
CA GLY A 550 37.16 14.48 7.57
C GLY A 550 37.36 13.79 8.93
N GLY A 551 37.15 14.51 10.03
CA GLY A 551 37.18 13.97 11.39
C GLY A 551 38.34 14.47 12.25
N GLU A 552 39.13 15.42 11.76
CA GLU A 552 40.24 16.04 12.50
C GLU A 552 39.71 16.95 13.61
N ASN A 553 38.70 17.78 13.30
CA ASN A 553 38.04 18.66 14.26
C ASN A 553 36.53 18.42 14.29
N TRP A 554 35.94 18.62 15.47
CA TRP A 554 34.54 18.33 15.76
C TRP A 554 33.83 19.52 16.41
N LEU A 555 32.73 19.92 15.80
CA LEU A 555 31.82 20.95 16.29
C LEU A 555 30.70 20.31 17.09
N TYR A 556 30.44 20.83 18.28
CA TYR A 556 29.33 20.36 19.12
C TYR A 556 27.99 20.77 18.52
N CYS A 557 27.03 19.83 18.45
CA CYS A 557 25.68 20.06 17.96
C CYS A 557 24.67 20.15 19.11
N ILE A 558 23.76 21.12 19.00
CA ILE A 558 22.71 21.36 20.00
C ILE A 558 21.57 20.37 19.79
N ARG A 559 21.18 19.67 20.86
CA ARG A 559 20.11 18.67 20.83
C ARG A 559 18.77 19.27 21.21
N ARG A 560 17.71 18.81 20.55
CA ARG A 560 16.31 19.11 20.81
C ARG A 560 15.59 17.81 21.14
N PHE A 561 14.74 17.90 22.16
CA PHE A 561 14.01 16.78 22.73
C PHE A 561 12.52 17.10 22.74
N PRO A 562 11.64 16.08 22.78
CA PRO A 562 10.26 16.26 23.21
C PRO A 562 10.20 16.90 24.62
N LYS A 563 9.03 17.46 24.98
CA LYS A 563 8.85 18.25 26.22
C LYS A 563 9.15 17.46 27.51
N ALA A 564 8.82 16.17 27.53
CA ALA A 564 9.06 15.26 28.66
C ALA A 564 9.71 13.97 28.14
N PRO A 565 11.04 13.97 27.89
CA PRO A 565 11.70 12.82 27.27
C PRO A 565 12.19 11.78 28.27
N ILE A 566 12.18 12.08 29.57
CA ILE A 566 12.80 11.26 30.61
C ILE A 566 11.74 10.33 31.21
N ARG A 567 11.93 9.02 31.12
CA ARG A 567 11.05 8.02 31.74
C ARG A 567 11.82 7.24 32.81
N HIS A 568 11.15 6.85 33.91
CA HIS A 568 11.78 6.13 35.04
C HIS A 568 13.10 6.75 35.54
N GLY A 569 13.18 8.09 35.53
CA GLY A 569 14.34 8.88 35.97
C GLY A 569 15.58 8.85 35.08
N LYS A 570 15.71 7.88 34.15
CA LYS A 570 16.95 7.71 33.34
C LYS A 570 16.76 7.18 31.92
N LYS A 571 15.56 6.72 31.55
CA LYS A 571 15.28 6.13 30.24
C LYS A 571 14.87 7.22 29.24
N PHE A 572 15.45 7.18 28.04
CA PHE A 572 15.12 8.04 26.90
C PHE A 572 14.64 7.15 25.75
N TRP A 573 13.32 7.01 25.60
CA TRP A 573 12.71 6.16 24.57
C TRP A 573 12.57 6.82 23.19
N ILE A 574 13.13 8.02 23.05
CA ILE A 574 12.93 8.92 21.91
C ILE A 574 14.22 9.11 21.11
N TRP A 575 14.09 9.58 19.88
CA TRP A 575 15.20 10.20 19.16
C TRP A 575 15.40 11.66 19.56
N VAL A 576 16.51 12.26 19.14
CA VAL A 576 16.73 13.71 19.22
C VAL A 576 16.88 14.29 17.83
N HIS A 577 16.38 15.50 17.63
CA HIS A 577 16.82 16.34 16.53
C HIS A 577 18.03 17.13 17.00
N TRP A 578 18.99 17.38 16.13
CA TRP A 578 20.17 18.18 16.44
C TRP A 578 20.43 19.22 15.36
N TYR A 579 21.15 20.28 15.73
CA TYR A 579 21.61 21.28 14.75
C TYR A 579 22.94 21.92 15.16
N VAL A 580 23.64 22.46 14.18
CA VAL A 580 24.82 23.34 14.36
C VAL A 580 24.81 24.43 13.29
N ASP A 581 25.07 25.66 13.71
CA ASP A 581 25.19 26.81 12.81
C ASP A 581 26.67 26.99 12.42
N VAL A 582 26.95 27.03 11.11
CA VAL A 582 28.31 27.06 10.54
C VAL A 582 28.43 28.22 9.56
N ASP A 583 29.54 28.96 9.59
CA ASP A 583 29.82 30.00 8.59
C ASP A 583 29.93 29.40 7.19
N ILE A 584 29.28 30.02 6.20
CA ILE A 584 29.30 29.55 4.81
C ILE A 584 30.73 29.44 4.25
N VAL A 585 31.67 30.27 4.72
CA VAL A 585 33.09 30.19 4.34
C VAL A 585 33.73 28.89 4.79
N HIS A 586 33.39 28.39 5.98
CA HIS A 586 33.87 27.08 6.45
C HIS A 586 33.23 25.95 5.65
N LEU A 587 31.94 26.07 5.33
CA LEU A 587 31.23 25.10 4.50
C LEU A 587 31.80 25.05 3.06
N ALA A 588 32.19 26.20 2.51
CA ALA A 588 32.84 26.30 1.20
C ALA A 588 34.25 25.69 1.17
N ARG A 589 34.90 25.51 2.32
CA ARG A 589 36.21 24.85 2.44
C ARG A 589 36.10 23.38 2.81
N ALA A 590 34.94 22.96 3.28
CA ALA A 590 34.69 21.58 3.69
C ALA A 590 34.77 20.65 2.48
N THR A 591 35.40 19.48 2.67
CA THR A 591 35.38 18.36 1.71
C THR A 591 34.17 17.45 1.91
N GLY A 592 33.52 17.57 3.07
CA GLY A 592 32.29 16.92 3.44
C GLY A 592 31.85 17.34 4.83
N ILE A 593 30.62 16.99 5.18
CA ILE A 593 30.03 17.16 6.50
C ILE A 593 29.84 15.76 7.07
N THR A 594 30.51 15.46 8.18
CA THR A 594 30.46 14.14 8.82
C THR A 594 29.84 14.26 10.20
N VAL A 595 28.88 13.40 10.55
CA VAL A 595 28.28 13.36 11.90
C VAL A 595 28.60 12.07 12.64
N ARG A 596 28.77 12.20 13.95
CA ARG A 596 28.79 11.10 14.92
C ARG A 596 28.05 11.49 16.19
N CYS A 597 27.65 10.51 16.99
CA CYS A 597 27.07 10.75 18.32
C CYS A 597 27.63 9.82 19.38
N PHE A 598 27.33 10.15 20.65
CA PHE A 598 27.75 9.42 21.85
C PHE A 598 26.57 9.12 22.76
N ASP A 599 26.57 7.95 23.38
CA ASP A 599 25.57 7.52 24.37
C ASP A 599 25.99 7.80 25.82
N ALA A 600 25.16 7.35 26.77
CA ALA A 600 25.41 7.45 28.21
C ALA A 600 26.69 6.73 28.67
N PHE A 601 27.15 5.70 27.96
CA PHE A 601 28.39 4.97 28.23
C PHE A 601 29.62 5.57 27.57
N LYS A 602 29.46 6.67 26.82
CA LYS A 602 30.51 7.31 26.01
C LYS A 602 30.97 6.44 24.84
N ASN A 603 30.16 5.46 24.42
CA ASN A 603 30.39 4.78 23.15
C ASN A 603 30.19 5.79 22.03
N CYS A 604 30.99 5.67 20.98
CA CYS A 604 30.93 6.50 19.78
C CYS A 604 30.62 5.62 18.57
N GLN A 605 29.88 6.18 17.61
CA GLN A 605 29.74 5.53 16.30
C GLN A 605 31.12 5.26 15.65
N PRO A 606 31.32 4.09 15.02
CA PRO A 606 32.57 3.75 14.35
C PRO A 606 32.76 4.60 13.09
N GLU A 607 34.02 4.84 12.72
CA GLU A 607 34.34 5.56 11.48
C GLU A 607 34.01 4.72 10.23
N ARG A 608 34.40 3.45 10.24
CA ARG A 608 34.26 2.54 9.09
C ARG A 608 32.99 1.71 9.17
N LEU A 609 32.37 1.47 8.01
CA LEU A 609 31.26 0.54 7.85
C LEU A 609 31.72 -0.89 8.12
N ASN A 610 30.90 -1.67 8.83
CA ASN A 610 31.11 -3.09 9.04
C ASN A 610 30.08 -3.90 8.23
N TRP A 611 30.53 -4.52 7.13
CA TRP A 611 29.64 -5.28 6.25
C TRP A 611 29.19 -6.58 6.93
N ASN A 612 27.91 -6.91 6.79
CA ASN A 612 27.34 -8.18 7.20
C ASN A 612 26.29 -8.63 6.18
N LEU A 613 26.06 -9.93 6.08
CA LEU A 613 25.24 -10.58 5.05
C LEU A 613 23.82 -10.01 4.93
N LEU A 614 23.20 -9.61 6.05
CA LEU A 614 21.83 -9.09 6.08
C LEU A 614 21.76 -7.56 5.99
N GLY A 615 22.92 -6.88 6.00
CA GLY A 615 23.02 -5.42 5.96
C GLY A 615 22.31 -4.74 7.14
N MET A 616 22.41 -5.33 8.34
CA MET A 616 21.76 -4.85 9.55
C MET A 616 22.69 -3.98 10.41
N MET A 617 22.09 -3.12 11.23
CA MET A 617 22.72 -2.32 12.28
C MET A 617 23.84 -1.40 11.78
N ASN A 618 23.74 -0.88 10.56
CA ASN A 618 24.70 0.07 10.03
C ASN A 618 24.66 1.39 10.81
N ASN A 619 25.77 1.73 11.48
CA ASN A 619 25.88 2.91 12.31
C ASN A 619 27.21 3.65 12.18
N CYS A 620 27.96 3.45 11.09
CA CYS A 620 29.19 4.20 10.86
C CYS A 620 28.92 5.71 10.74
N TRP A 621 29.98 6.52 10.77
CA TRP A 621 29.89 7.97 10.55
C TRP A 621 29.11 8.28 9.27
N TYR A 622 28.10 9.13 9.39
CA TYR A 622 27.29 9.53 8.24
C TYR A 622 27.90 10.78 7.61
N THR A 623 28.24 10.71 6.32
CA THR A 623 28.95 11.79 5.61
C THR A 623 28.18 12.30 4.40
N VAL A 624 27.95 13.61 4.33
CA VAL A 624 27.43 14.33 3.18
C VAL A 624 28.59 15.01 2.46
N ARG A 625 28.85 14.67 1.19
CA ARG A 625 29.94 15.31 0.42
C ARG A 625 29.50 16.65 -0.15
N THR A 626 30.45 17.57 -0.18
CA THR A 626 30.30 18.92 -0.75
C THR A 626 31.04 18.99 -2.08
N ASN A 627 30.40 19.55 -3.10
CA ASN A 627 31.05 19.86 -4.38
C ASN A 627 30.81 21.32 -4.74
N ILE A 628 31.85 22.00 -5.23
CA ILE A 628 31.73 23.37 -5.75
C ILE A 628 31.63 23.30 -7.26
N SER A 629 30.58 23.91 -7.83
CA SER A 629 30.37 24.01 -9.27
C SER A 629 29.94 25.42 -9.65
N GLN A 630 30.01 25.78 -10.94
CA GLN A 630 29.46 27.04 -11.44
C GLN A 630 28.03 26.83 -11.94
N HIS A 631 27.13 27.73 -11.55
CA HIS A 631 25.76 27.73 -12.04
C HIS A 631 25.76 27.94 -13.57
N PRO A 632 25.10 27.08 -14.37
CA PRO A 632 25.20 27.12 -15.84
C PRO A 632 24.80 28.45 -16.49
N LYS A 633 23.81 29.14 -15.91
CA LYS A 633 23.27 30.40 -16.43
C LYS A 633 23.93 31.68 -15.86
N SER A 634 24.13 31.77 -14.54
CA SER A 634 24.67 32.98 -13.90
C SER A 634 26.19 32.96 -13.74
N GLY A 635 26.84 31.80 -13.82
CA GLY A 635 28.26 31.62 -13.53
C GLY A 635 28.60 31.65 -12.03
N ASP A 636 27.60 31.80 -11.16
CA ASP A 636 27.81 31.87 -9.71
C ASP A 636 28.33 30.55 -9.15
N LEU A 637 29.20 30.61 -8.14
CA LEU A 637 29.65 29.40 -7.45
C LEU A 637 28.53 28.84 -6.56
N LEU A 638 28.26 27.55 -6.74
CA LEU A 638 27.30 26.77 -5.97
C LEU A 638 28.03 25.70 -5.17
N ILE A 639 27.69 25.56 -3.89
CA ILE A 639 27.99 24.34 -3.13
C ILE A 639 26.80 23.41 -3.28
N THR A 640 27.03 22.21 -3.81
CA THR A 640 26.01 21.15 -3.88
C THR A 640 26.31 20.04 -2.88
N PHE A 641 25.28 19.47 -2.28
CA PHE A 641 25.39 18.44 -1.25
C PHE A 641 24.93 17.08 -1.76
N GLN A 642 25.72 16.04 -1.51
CA GLN A 642 25.40 14.67 -1.87
C GLN A 642 25.40 13.82 -0.62
N HIS A 643 24.30 13.14 -0.34
CA HIS A 643 24.23 12.13 0.73
C HIS A 643 24.94 10.85 0.28
N PRO A 644 25.21 9.88 1.18
CA PRO A 644 25.80 8.60 0.80
C PRO A 644 25.04 7.93 -0.34
N THR A 645 23.71 7.83 -0.20
CA THR A 645 22.82 7.19 -1.16
C THR A 645 21.43 7.83 -1.14
N GLU A 646 20.67 7.68 -2.22
CA GLU A 646 19.20 7.84 -2.23
C GLU A 646 18.52 6.51 -1.94
N PRO A 647 17.39 6.45 -1.22
CA PRO A 647 16.70 5.19 -0.93
C PRO A 647 16.19 4.45 -2.19
N GLY A 648 15.93 3.14 -2.04
CA GLY A 648 15.30 2.32 -3.07
C GLY A 648 16.12 2.24 -4.35
N SER A 649 15.48 2.47 -5.50
CA SER A 649 16.12 2.50 -6.83
C SER A 649 16.84 3.82 -7.15
N GLY A 650 16.79 4.83 -6.27
CA GLY A 650 17.44 6.12 -6.50
C GLY A 650 18.94 5.97 -6.77
N LYS A 651 19.43 6.47 -7.91
CA LYS A 651 20.84 6.33 -8.32
C LYS A 651 21.74 7.47 -7.81
N GLY A 652 21.17 8.43 -7.10
CA GLY A 652 21.89 9.56 -6.52
C GLY A 652 22.69 9.20 -5.27
N GLY A 653 23.45 10.19 -4.80
CA GLY A 653 24.43 10.05 -3.74
C GLY A 653 25.87 9.83 -4.24
N TRP A 654 26.83 10.01 -3.34
CA TRP A 654 28.26 9.94 -3.66
C TRP A 654 28.84 8.52 -3.61
N MET A 655 28.21 7.59 -2.87
CA MET A 655 28.64 6.19 -2.90
C MET A 655 28.31 5.61 -4.28
N LYS A 656 29.22 4.79 -4.81
CA LYS A 656 29.04 4.02 -6.04
C LYS A 656 29.24 2.54 -5.71
N PRO A 657 28.56 1.63 -6.44
CA PRO A 657 28.75 0.20 -6.22
C PRO A 657 30.22 -0.14 -6.35
N SER A 658 30.71 -1.11 -5.58
CA SER A 658 32.11 -1.53 -5.66
C SER A 658 32.46 -2.05 -7.07
N VAL A 659 33.75 -2.13 -7.39
CA VAL A 659 34.21 -2.64 -8.69
C VAL A 659 33.76 -4.08 -8.92
N GLU A 660 33.61 -4.87 -7.85
CA GLU A 660 33.12 -6.25 -7.90
C GLU A 660 31.65 -6.28 -8.35
N GLU A 661 30.78 -5.50 -7.72
CA GLU A 661 29.36 -5.37 -8.11
C GLU A 661 29.20 -4.89 -9.55
N GLN A 662 29.96 -3.87 -9.96
CA GLN A 662 29.94 -3.37 -11.35
C GLN A 662 30.34 -4.45 -12.36
N ARG A 663 31.31 -5.32 -12.04
CA ARG A 663 31.72 -6.43 -12.91
C ARG A 663 30.64 -7.50 -13.01
N GLU A 664 29.94 -7.78 -11.92
CA GLU A 664 28.85 -8.76 -11.91
C GLU A 664 27.65 -8.27 -12.75
N GLU A 665 27.26 -7.00 -12.63
CA GLU A 665 26.22 -6.37 -13.46
C GLU A 665 26.56 -6.51 -14.97
N ILE A 666 27.78 -6.12 -15.38
CA ILE A 666 28.23 -6.22 -16.78
C ILE A 666 28.21 -7.67 -17.29
N ARG A 667 28.63 -8.63 -16.45
CA ARG A 667 28.66 -10.06 -16.81
C ARG A 667 27.25 -10.60 -17.08
N GLN A 668 26.27 -10.17 -16.29
CA GLN A 668 24.87 -10.58 -16.42
C GLN A 668 24.18 -9.93 -17.64
N GLU A 669 24.56 -8.70 -18.00
CA GLU A 669 24.08 -8.06 -19.23
C GLU A 669 24.53 -8.82 -20.48
N ALA A 670 25.78 -9.32 -20.50
CA ALA A 670 26.39 -9.98 -21.66
C ALA A 670 25.79 -11.35 -22.04
N THR A 671 25.02 -12.01 -21.15
CA THR A 671 24.55 -13.40 -21.36
C THR A 671 23.13 -13.52 -21.98
N ALA A 672 22.58 -12.44 -22.56
CA ALA A 672 21.19 -12.43 -23.04
C ALA A 672 20.97 -13.20 -24.38
N PRO A 673 19.94 -14.06 -24.48
CA PRO A 673 19.50 -14.66 -25.74
C PRO A 673 18.99 -13.62 -26.74
N GLN A 674 19.23 -13.83 -28.04
CA GLN A 674 18.86 -12.88 -29.10
C GLN A 674 17.39 -12.94 -29.57
N LYS A 675 16.59 -13.87 -29.07
CA LYS A 675 15.18 -14.03 -29.48
C LYS A 675 14.38 -12.78 -29.09
N GLN A 676 13.63 -12.19 -30.03
CA GLN A 676 12.87 -10.96 -29.79
C GLN A 676 11.37 -11.23 -29.65
N PHE A 677 10.71 -10.48 -28.76
CA PHE A 677 9.26 -10.54 -28.53
C PHE A 677 8.60 -9.17 -28.66
N THR A 678 7.42 -9.14 -29.25
CA THR A 678 6.59 -7.94 -29.38
C THR A 678 5.77 -7.70 -28.10
N ARG A 679 5.32 -6.47 -27.89
CA ARG A 679 4.42 -6.12 -26.77
C ARG A 679 3.17 -7.00 -26.73
N GLN A 680 2.52 -7.17 -27.88
CA GLN A 680 1.28 -7.94 -28.01
C GLN A 680 1.47 -9.45 -27.74
N GLU A 681 2.68 -9.97 -27.94
CA GLU A 681 2.99 -11.34 -27.53
C GLU A 681 3.09 -11.43 -26.02
N VAL A 682 3.86 -10.57 -25.36
CA VAL A 682 4.00 -10.57 -23.90
C VAL A 682 2.65 -10.39 -23.19
N GLU A 683 1.79 -9.50 -23.68
CA GLU A 683 0.46 -9.22 -23.11
C GLU A 683 -0.49 -10.43 -23.09
N LYS A 684 -0.18 -11.53 -23.81
CA LYS A 684 -1.00 -12.76 -23.77
C LYS A 684 -0.69 -13.66 -22.57
N HIS A 685 0.32 -13.32 -21.77
CA HIS A 685 0.84 -14.13 -20.68
C HIS A 685 0.68 -13.38 -19.34
N ASP A 686 -0.57 -13.09 -18.98
CA ASP A 686 -0.99 -12.23 -17.86
C ASP A 686 -1.69 -12.98 -16.70
N SER A 687 -1.51 -14.30 -16.60
CA SER A 687 -2.23 -15.15 -15.63
C SER A 687 -1.30 -16.03 -14.79
N GLU A 688 -1.77 -16.57 -13.67
CA GLU A 688 -0.98 -17.47 -12.81
C GLU A 688 -0.50 -18.74 -13.54
N SER A 689 -1.29 -19.28 -14.45
CA SER A 689 -0.90 -20.43 -15.27
C SER A 689 0.01 -20.09 -16.46
N ASN A 690 0.21 -18.81 -16.74
CA ASN A 690 0.95 -18.33 -17.91
C ASN A 690 1.38 -16.87 -17.68
N CYS A 691 2.52 -16.69 -17.02
CA CYS A 691 2.97 -15.41 -16.46
C CYS A 691 4.31 -14.98 -17.05
N TRP A 692 4.29 -14.05 -18.01
CA TRP A 692 5.52 -13.43 -18.51
C TRP A 692 5.72 -12.03 -17.94
N ILE A 693 6.98 -11.69 -17.64
CA ILE A 693 7.37 -10.37 -17.14
C ILE A 693 8.55 -9.81 -17.94
N VAL A 694 8.68 -8.48 -17.98
CA VAL A 694 9.77 -7.78 -18.67
C VAL A 694 10.65 -7.05 -17.65
N ILE A 695 11.94 -7.39 -17.58
CA ILE A 695 12.94 -6.74 -16.71
C ILE A 695 14.14 -6.36 -17.58
N ASN A 696 14.60 -5.11 -17.54
CA ASN A 696 15.72 -4.62 -18.34
C ASN A 696 15.59 -4.93 -19.84
N ASN A 697 14.38 -4.76 -20.40
CA ASN A 697 14.05 -5.11 -21.78
C ASN A 697 14.24 -6.60 -22.15
N LYS A 698 14.45 -7.48 -21.15
CA LYS A 698 14.49 -8.94 -21.29
C LYS A 698 13.13 -9.52 -20.88
N VAL A 699 12.70 -10.59 -21.56
CA VAL A 699 11.42 -11.27 -21.32
C VAL A 699 11.69 -12.57 -20.57
N TYR A 700 10.92 -12.80 -19.50
CA TYR A 700 11.06 -13.96 -18.62
C TYR A 700 9.73 -14.69 -18.48
N ASP A 701 9.78 -16.02 -18.45
CA ASP A 701 8.64 -16.86 -18.06
C ASP A 701 8.71 -17.13 -16.54
N ALA A 702 7.94 -16.38 -15.77
CA ALA A 702 7.94 -16.47 -14.31
C ALA A 702 6.93 -17.50 -13.78
N THR A 703 6.22 -18.24 -14.65
CA THR A 703 5.13 -19.16 -14.28
C THR A 703 5.56 -20.16 -13.20
N ASN A 704 6.74 -20.75 -13.32
CA ASN A 704 7.26 -21.73 -12.36
C ASN A 704 7.86 -21.10 -11.09
N VAL A 705 8.02 -19.77 -11.05
CA VAL A 705 8.57 -19.04 -9.90
C VAL A 705 7.46 -18.62 -8.93
N LEU A 706 6.23 -18.45 -9.42
CA LEU A 706 5.07 -18.04 -8.62
C LEU A 706 4.83 -18.94 -7.40
N SER A 707 5.11 -20.24 -7.53
CA SER A 707 4.82 -21.24 -6.49
C SER A 707 5.73 -21.19 -5.27
N TRP A 708 6.90 -20.55 -5.36
CA TRP A 708 7.89 -20.52 -4.27
C TRP A 708 8.51 -19.14 -4.03
N HIS A 709 8.18 -18.10 -4.82
CA HIS A 709 8.77 -16.78 -4.66
C HIS A 709 8.55 -16.23 -3.24
N PRO A 710 9.60 -15.78 -2.52
CA PRO A 710 9.47 -15.30 -1.13
C PRO A 710 8.54 -14.10 -0.95
N GLY A 711 8.35 -13.27 -1.99
CA GLY A 711 7.38 -12.17 -1.97
C GLY A 711 5.93 -12.60 -2.21
N GLY A 712 5.69 -13.89 -2.44
CA GLY A 712 4.41 -14.46 -2.86
C GLY A 712 4.11 -14.25 -4.34
N ALA A 713 3.18 -15.04 -4.88
CA ALA A 713 2.79 -14.97 -6.29
C ALA A 713 2.23 -13.59 -6.70
N SER A 714 1.54 -12.90 -5.78
CA SER A 714 0.93 -11.58 -6.02
C SER A 714 1.95 -10.51 -6.41
N ALA A 715 3.17 -10.57 -5.85
CA ALA A 715 4.26 -9.65 -6.17
C ALA A 715 4.64 -9.71 -7.66
N ILE A 716 4.64 -10.91 -8.25
CA ILE A 716 4.94 -11.12 -9.68
C ILE A 716 3.71 -10.89 -10.55
N LEU A 717 2.54 -11.37 -10.12
CA LEU A 717 1.28 -11.26 -10.88
C LEU A 717 0.85 -9.82 -11.14
N ALA A 718 1.22 -8.88 -10.27
CA ALA A 718 1.01 -7.45 -10.51
C ALA A 718 1.69 -6.94 -11.80
N HIS A 719 2.69 -7.67 -12.32
CA HIS A 719 3.47 -7.38 -13.52
C HIS A 719 3.22 -8.34 -14.69
N ALA A 720 2.39 -9.38 -14.50
CA ALA A 720 2.16 -10.39 -15.52
C ALA A 720 1.59 -9.78 -16.81
N GLY A 721 2.21 -10.12 -17.94
CA GLY A 721 1.86 -9.63 -19.27
C GLY A 721 2.13 -8.14 -19.50
N ARG A 722 2.77 -7.43 -18.56
CA ARG A 722 3.02 -5.99 -18.67
C ARG A 722 4.39 -5.68 -19.25
N VAL A 723 4.42 -4.67 -20.12
CA VAL A 723 5.62 -4.22 -20.82
C VAL A 723 5.89 -2.76 -20.45
N HIS A 724 6.42 -2.55 -19.24
CA HIS A 724 6.61 -1.22 -18.66
C HIS A 724 7.90 -1.16 -17.81
N LEU A 725 8.38 0.04 -17.49
CA LEU A 725 9.64 0.25 -16.75
C LEU A 725 9.55 -0.19 -15.28
N GLU A 726 8.38 -0.08 -14.64
CA GLU A 726 8.23 -0.33 -13.19
C GLU A 726 8.72 -1.71 -12.75
N THR A 727 8.44 -2.78 -13.51
CA THR A 727 8.89 -4.15 -13.19
C THR A 727 10.42 -4.22 -13.05
N THR A 728 11.14 -3.44 -13.87
CA THR A 728 12.61 -3.39 -13.83
C THR A 728 13.08 -2.67 -12.57
N GLU A 729 12.50 -1.50 -12.27
CA GLU A 729 12.87 -0.70 -11.09
C GLU A 729 12.58 -1.46 -9.79
N GLU A 730 11.44 -2.16 -9.71
CA GLU A 730 11.07 -2.99 -8.57
C GLU A 730 12.03 -4.17 -8.42
N PHE A 731 12.30 -4.91 -9.50
CA PHE A 731 13.19 -6.07 -9.46
C PHE A 731 14.61 -5.70 -9.00
N GLU A 732 15.20 -4.63 -9.57
CA GLU A 732 16.56 -4.17 -9.23
C GLU A 732 16.67 -3.70 -7.78
N SER A 733 15.59 -3.18 -7.20
CA SER A 733 15.60 -2.60 -5.86
C SER A 733 15.63 -3.62 -4.71
N ILE A 734 15.17 -4.85 -4.97
CA ILE A 734 14.95 -5.90 -3.94
C ILE A 734 15.66 -7.23 -4.21
N HIS A 735 15.99 -7.47 -5.49
CA HIS A 735 16.79 -8.59 -6.00
C HIS A 735 18.12 -8.75 -5.23
N ASP A 736 18.63 -9.96 -5.00
CA ASP A 736 20.04 -10.26 -4.71
C ASP A 736 20.64 -11.10 -5.85
N ASP A 737 21.91 -11.52 -5.74
CA ASP A 737 22.58 -12.26 -6.83
C ASP A 737 22.03 -13.68 -7.00
N TYR A 738 21.49 -14.28 -5.94
CA TYR A 738 20.81 -15.57 -6.02
C TYR A 738 19.51 -15.45 -6.83
N ALA A 739 18.68 -14.47 -6.50
CA ALA A 739 17.45 -14.20 -7.25
C ALA A 739 17.75 -13.81 -8.70
N GLN A 740 18.87 -13.13 -8.96
CA GLN A 740 19.33 -12.83 -10.32
C GLN A 740 19.73 -14.10 -11.09
N GLN A 741 20.38 -15.08 -10.44
CA GLN A 741 20.64 -16.39 -11.05
C GLN A 741 19.34 -17.12 -11.36
N LYS A 742 18.37 -17.13 -10.44
CA LYS A 742 17.04 -17.71 -10.67
C LYS A 742 16.26 -17.02 -11.78
N LEU A 743 16.38 -15.69 -11.88
CA LEU A 743 15.79 -14.94 -12.97
C LEU A 743 16.39 -15.37 -14.33
N ASN A 744 17.70 -15.60 -14.40
CA ASN A 744 18.36 -16.07 -15.62
C ASN A 744 17.89 -17.47 -16.08
N GLU A 745 17.48 -18.34 -15.15
CA GLU A 745 16.86 -19.64 -15.49
C GLU A 745 15.53 -19.46 -16.25
N CYS A 746 14.84 -18.33 -16.05
CA CYS A 746 13.53 -18.01 -16.64
C CYS A 746 13.61 -17.22 -17.96
N LEU A 747 14.82 -16.92 -18.45
CA LEU A 747 15.04 -15.99 -19.56
C LEU A 747 14.61 -16.56 -20.91
N LEU A 748 13.67 -15.87 -21.58
CA LEU A 748 13.19 -16.24 -22.92
C LEU A 748 13.90 -15.46 -24.04
N GLY A 749 14.28 -14.21 -23.80
CA GLY A 749 14.86 -13.33 -24.83
C GLY A 749 14.72 -11.85 -24.48
N VAL A 750 14.59 -10.98 -25.49
CA VAL A 750 14.50 -9.53 -25.36
C VAL A 750 13.23 -8.97 -26.02
N VAL A 751 12.76 -7.80 -25.59
CA VAL A 751 11.70 -7.10 -26.31
C VAL A 751 12.25 -6.41 -27.56
N THR A 752 11.43 -6.35 -28.61
CA THR A 752 11.72 -5.59 -29.85
C THR A 752 11.99 -4.11 -29.58
N GLU A 753 12.71 -3.44 -30.49
CA GLU A 753 13.01 -2.00 -30.36
C GLU A 753 11.75 -1.14 -30.21
N LYS A 754 10.69 -1.44 -30.98
CA LYS A 754 9.39 -0.76 -30.86
C LYS A 754 8.78 -0.89 -29.46
N ALA A 755 8.95 -2.03 -28.81
CA ALA A 755 8.49 -2.23 -27.44
C ALA A 755 9.38 -1.47 -26.43
N ARG A 756 10.70 -1.36 -26.66
CA ARG A 756 11.59 -0.53 -25.83
C ARG A 756 11.23 0.95 -25.90
N GLU A 757 11.00 1.47 -27.10
CA GLU A 757 10.54 2.83 -27.30
C GLU A 757 9.19 3.09 -26.61
N TYR A 758 8.29 2.11 -26.65
CA TYR A 758 7.02 2.17 -25.91
C TYR A 758 7.25 2.26 -24.39
N ILE A 759 8.07 1.38 -23.81
CA ILE A 759 8.40 1.39 -22.37
C ILE A 759 8.93 2.76 -21.95
N LYS A 760 9.86 3.32 -22.73
CA LYS A 760 10.45 4.64 -22.47
C LYS A 760 9.39 5.75 -22.54
N LYS A 761 8.58 5.76 -23.60
CA LYS A 761 7.54 6.78 -23.80
C LYS A 761 6.47 6.71 -22.71
N GLU A 762 6.03 5.52 -22.35
CA GLU A 762 5.06 5.29 -21.27
C GLU A 762 5.62 5.78 -19.93
N ALA A 763 6.88 5.49 -19.62
CA ALA A 763 7.52 6.00 -18.41
C ALA A 763 7.59 7.54 -18.39
N GLU A 764 7.95 8.18 -19.51
CA GLU A 764 7.95 9.65 -19.65
C GLU A 764 6.54 10.26 -19.52
N GLU A 765 5.51 9.62 -20.08
CA GLU A 765 4.13 10.06 -19.98
C GLU A 765 3.57 9.88 -18.57
N ASN A 766 3.84 8.75 -17.91
CA ASN A 766 3.46 8.48 -16.52
C ASN A 766 4.12 9.47 -15.56
N MET A 767 5.41 9.80 -15.76
CA MET A 767 6.09 10.84 -14.97
C MET A 767 5.45 12.23 -15.17
N LYS A 768 5.11 12.60 -16.40
CA LYS A 768 4.41 13.87 -16.71
C LYS A 768 2.99 13.91 -16.13
N ALA A 769 2.29 12.78 -16.13
CA ALA A 769 0.94 12.66 -15.56
C ALA A 769 0.97 12.78 -14.04
N ARG A 770 1.86 12.04 -13.36
CA ARG A 770 2.05 12.13 -11.90
C ARG A 770 2.42 13.53 -11.42
N THR A 771 3.25 14.26 -12.17
CA THR A 771 3.60 15.64 -11.85
C THR A 771 2.46 16.64 -12.11
N LYS A 772 1.62 16.41 -13.13
CA LYS A 772 0.43 17.24 -13.38
C LYS A 772 -0.71 16.98 -12.39
N ASP A 773 -0.98 15.73 -12.01
CA ASP A 773 -2.02 15.38 -11.04
C ASP A 773 -1.74 15.99 -9.64
N GLY A 774 -0.47 16.24 -9.31
CA GLY A 774 -0.09 16.98 -8.10
C GLY A 774 -0.36 18.49 -8.16
N ALA A 775 -0.51 19.06 -9.35
CA ALA A 775 -0.68 20.51 -9.58
C ALA A 775 -2.11 20.90 -10.01
N ASP A 776 -2.81 20.04 -10.76
CA ASP A 776 -4.10 20.36 -11.38
C ASP A 776 -5.25 19.53 -10.76
N LYS A 777 -6.30 20.26 -10.34
CA LYS A 777 -7.64 19.81 -9.91
C LYS A 777 -7.78 19.22 -8.49
N ALA A 778 -7.40 20.00 -7.48
CA ALA A 778 -7.90 19.79 -6.12
C ALA A 778 -9.45 19.79 -6.00
N GLU A 779 -10.17 20.27 -7.03
CA GLU A 779 -11.64 20.38 -7.06
C GLU A 779 -12.36 19.19 -7.72
N SER A 780 -11.63 18.24 -8.34
CA SER A 780 -12.24 17.09 -9.04
C SER A 780 -12.55 15.93 -8.09
N GLY A 781 -13.77 15.38 -8.18
CA GLY A 781 -14.22 14.20 -7.43
C GLY A 781 -13.45 12.92 -7.73
N ILE A 782 -12.83 12.83 -8.91
CA ILE A 782 -12.00 11.67 -9.31
C ILE A 782 -10.57 12.08 -9.64
N GLN A 783 -9.65 11.13 -9.50
CA GLN A 783 -8.24 11.24 -9.90
C GLN A 783 -7.88 10.08 -10.83
N ARG A 784 -6.98 10.34 -11.79
CA ARG A 784 -6.69 9.39 -12.88
C ARG A 784 -5.95 8.17 -12.39
N HIS A 785 -5.01 8.38 -11.47
CA HIS A 785 -4.13 7.35 -10.93
C HIS A 785 -4.43 7.00 -9.47
N LYS A 786 -5.56 7.45 -8.92
CA LYS A 786 -5.95 7.16 -7.53
C LYS A 786 -7.43 6.87 -7.35
N TRP A 787 -7.67 5.86 -6.54
CA TRP A 787 -8.99 5.43 -6.10
C TRP A 787 -9.53 6.37 -5.03
N THR A 788 -10.73 6.86 -5.27
CA THR A 788 -11.46 7.77 -4.39
C THR A 788 -12.73 7.09 -3.92
N GLN A 789 -12.89 7.01 -2.61
CA GLN A 789 -14.04 6.39 -1.98
C GLN A 789 -15.29 7.25 -2.17
N VAL A 790 -16.40 6.61 -2.53
CA VAL A 790 -17.70 7.26 -2.72
C VAL A 790 -18.80 6.45 -2.04
N ARG A 791 -19.78 7.16 -1.49
CA ARG A 791 -20.81 6.57 -0.63
C ARG A 791 -22.10 6.32 -1.40
N PHE A 792 -22.63 5.12 -1.30
CA PHE A 792 -23.92 4.78 -1.85
C PHE A 792 -25.05 5.51 -1.11
N GLN A 793 -25.89 6.23 -1.85
CA GLN A 793 -27.02 6.97 -1.29
C GLN A 793 -28.35 6.26 -1.50
N LYS A 794 -28.62 5.80 -2.73
CA LYS A 794 -29.92 5.22 -3.10
C LYS A 794 -29.85 4.47 -4.41
N LYS A 795 -30.78 3.53 -4.58
CA LYS A 795 -31.07 2.85 -5.84
C LYS A 795 -32.52 3.02 -6.28
N LYS A 796 -32.76 3.20 -7.58
CA LYS A 796 -34.09 3.25 -8.21
C LYS A 796 -34.22 2.12 -9.22
N GLN A 797 -35.28 1.33 -9.13
CA GLN A 797 -35.54 0.25 -10.07
C GLN A 797 -36.05 0.79 -11.41
N LEU A 798 -35.51 0.26 -12.51
CA LEU A 798 -35.98 0.53 -13.88
C LEU A 798 -36.62 -0.73 -14.51
N SER A 799 -36.00 -1.90 -14.31
CA SER A 799 -36.54 -3.20 -14.76
C SER A 799 -36.31 -4.28 -13.69
N ALA A 800 -36.57 -5.55 -14.01
CA ALA A 800 -36.32 -6.67 -13.10
C ALA A 800 -34.83 -6.77 -12.69
N ASP A 801 -33.91 -6.45 -13.60
CA ASP A 801 -32.46 -6.56 -13.40
C ASP A 801 -31.69 -5.24 -13.52
N THR A 802 -32.34 -4.15 -13.94
CA THR A 802 -31.70 -2.86 -14.15
C THR A 802 -32.11 -1.84 -13.10
N ARG A 803 -31.11 -1.16 -12.52
CA ARG A 803 -31.28 -0.13 -11.48
C ARG A 803 -30.38 1.07 -11.76
N LEU A 804 -30.84 2.25 -11.32
CA LEU A 804 -30.02 3.44 -11.18
C LEU A 804 -29.42 3.46 -9.77
N TYR A 805 -28.12 3.65 -9.65
CA TYR A 805 -27.38 3.78 -8.39
C TYR A 805 -26.83 5.18 -8.26
N THR A 806 -27.15 5.88 -7.18
CA THR A 806 -26.64 7.24 -6.91
C THR A 806 -25.58 7.20 -5.81
N PHE A 807 -24.44 7.83 -6.07
CA PHE A 807 -23.30 7.89 -5.17
C PHE A 807 -22.95 9.34 -4.83
N ALA A 808 -22.59 9.57 -3.56
CA ALA A 808 -22.05 10.82 -3.07
C ALA A 808 -20.53 10.85 -3.23
N LEU A 809 -20.01 11.97 -3.75
CA LEU A 809 -18.59 12.29 -3.75
C LEU A 809 -18.11 12.64 -2.34
N PRO A 810 -16.79 12.66 -2.09
CA PRO A 810 -16.25 13.13 -0.82
C PRO A 810 -16.77 14.54 -0.45
N PRO A 811 -16.83 14.87 0.86
CA PRO A 811 -17.23 16.19 1.33
C PRO A 811 -16.50 17.32 0.60
N ASP A 812 -17.18 18.47 0.46
CA ASP A 812 -16.70 19.67 -0.25
C ASP A 812 -16.42 19.50 -1.76
N THR A 813 -16.63 18.31 -2.32
CA THR A 813 -16.44 18.05 -3.76
C THR A 813 -17.77 18.10 -4.51
N LYS A 814 -17.96 19.12 -5.35
CA LYS A 814 -19.20 19.27 -6.14
C LYS A 814 -19.13 18.58 -7.50
N SER A 815 -18.00 18.72 -8.20
CA SER A 815 -17.82 18.22 -9.56
C SER A 815 -17.25 16.81 -9.57
N LEU A 816 -17.81 15.94 -10.43
CA LEU A 816 -17.20 14.63 -10.70
C LEU A 816 -15.89 14.78 -11.48
N GLY A 817 -15.77 15.79 -12.35
CA GLY A 817 -14.58 16.01 -13.17
C GLY A 817 -14.42 15.10 -14.39
N LEU A 818 -15.53 14.53 -14.90
CA LEU A 818 -15.57 13.62 -16.04
C LEU A 818 -16.03 14.34 -17.32
N GLY A 819 -15.30 14.17 -18.43
CA GLY A 819 -15.70 14.67 -19.75
C GLY A 819 -16.72 13.77 -20.45
N THR A 820 -17.49 14.31 -21.39
CA THR A 820 -18.43 13.52 -22.20
C THR A 820 -17.68 12.47 -23.03
N CYS A 821 -18.18 11.23 -23.03
CA CYS A 821 -17.56 10.03 -23.61
C CYS A 821 -16.39 9.43 -22.81
N GLU A 822 -15.98 10.06 -21.72
CA GLU A 822 -15.09 9.44 -20.74
C GLU A 822 -15.92 8.61 -19.75
N HIS A 823 -15.27 7.66 -19.10
CA HIS A 823 -15.88 6.79 -18.11
C HIS A 823 -15.06 6.76 -16.82
N ILE A 824 -15.70 6.28 -15.75
CA ILE A 824 -15.01 5.96 -14.50
C ILE A 824 -14.72 4.47 -14.44
N GLN A 825 -13.69 4.11 -13.68
CA GLN A 825 -13.50 2.74 -13.22
C GLN A 825 -14.10 2.64 -11.83
N LEU A 826 -14.94 1.63 -11.59
CA LEU A 826 -15.48 1.30 -10.27
C LEU A 826 -14.76 0.07 -9.73
N GLY A 827 -14.23 0.19 -8.52
CA GLY A 827 -13.52 -0.85 -7.78
C GLY A 827 -14.28 -1.29 -6.55
N PHE A 828 -14.15 -2.57 -6.20
CA PHE A 828 -14.59 -3.10 -4.91
C PHE A 828 -13.52 -4.05 -4.34
N HIS A 829 -13.27 -3.97 -3.04
CA HIS A 829 -12.16 -4.67 -2.42
C HIS A 829 -12.47 -6.15 -2.15
N PHE A 830 -11.62 -7.01 -2.68
CA PHE A 830 -11.57 -8.44 -2.36
C PHE A 830 -10.22 -8.75 -1.69
N ALA A 831 -10.14 -9.93 -1.07
CA ALA A 831 -8.99 -10.32 -0.26
C ALA A 831 -7.66 -10.33 -1.04
N ASP A 832 -7.70 -10.55 -2.36
CA ASP A 832 -6.53 -10.63 -3.24
C ASP A 832 -6.24 -9.35 -4.04
N LYS A 833 -7.28 -8.59 -4.40
CA LYS A 833 -7.19 -7.40 -5.26
C LYS A 833 -8.47 -6.56 -5.26
N LEU A 834 -8.38 -5.37 -5.83
CA LEU A 834 -9.53 -4.57 -6.22
C LEU A 834 -10.14 -5.14 -7.51
N VAL A 835 -11.39 -5.56 -7.44
CA VAL A 835 -12.13 -5.99 -8.64
C VAL A 835 -12.68 -4.75 -9.35
N ILE A 836 -12.24 -4.52 -10.59
CA ILE A 836 -12.48 -3.27 -11.32
C ILE A 836 -13.38 -3.49 -12.54
N ARG A 837 -14.40 -2.64 -12.74
CA ARG A 837 -15.20 -2.61 -13.98
C ARG A 837 -15.42 -1.17 -14.45
N PRO A 838 -15.39 -0.88 -15.77
CA PRO A 838 -15.68 0.44 -16.29
C PRO A 838 -17.19 0.71 -16.26
N TYR A 839 -17.57 1.94 -15.89
CA TYR A 839 -18.95 2.42 -15.92
C TYR A 839 -18.98 3.86 -16.41
N THR A 840 -19.99 4.17 -17.23
CA THR A 840 -20.23 5.55 -17.66
C THR A 840 -21.41 6.12 -16.87
N PRO A 841 -21.22 7.18 -16.07
CA PRO A 841 -22.32 7.83 -15.37
C PRO A 841 -23.37 8.38 -16.34
N VAL A 842 -24.65 8.25 -16.01
CA VAL A 842 -25.75 8.89 -16.74
C VAL A 842 -26.06 10.29 -16.19
N ARG A 843 -25.48 10.64 -15.04
CA ARG A 843 -25.50 11.97 -14.42
C ARG A 843 -24.21 12.22 -13.62
N PRO A 844 -23.66 13.44 -13.59
CA PRO A 844 -24.06 14.60 -14.40
C PRO A 844 -23.65 14.45 -15.87
N VAL A 845 -24.47 14.99 -16.78
CA VAL A 845 -24.13 15.18 -18.21
C VAL A 845 -23.54 16.58 -18.43
N PHE A 846 -23.96 17.55 -17.62
CA PHE A 846 -23.49 18.92 -17.66
C PHE A 846 -23.00 19.37 -16.28
N GLU A 847 -22.02 20.26 -16.26
CA GLU A 847 -21.46 20.80 -15.01
C GLU A 847 -22.53 21.52 -14.16
N SER A 848 -23.57 22.09 -14.78
CA SER A 848 -24.70 22.69 -14.08
C SER A 848 -25.53 21.69 -13.25
N GLU A 849 -25.40 20.40 -13.51
CA GLU A 849 -26.05 19.31 -12.76
C GLU A 849 -25.17 18.77 -11.63
N ALA A 850 -23.93 19.27 -11.48
CA ALA A 850 -23.00 18.82 -10.47
C ALA A 850 -23.45 19.28 -9.07
N ASP A 851 -23.94 18.33 -8.28
CA ASP A 851 -24.48 18.53 -6.93
C ASP A 851 -23.68 17.74 -5.87
N GLY A 852 -22.47 17.30 -6.20
CA GLY A 852 -21.67 16.41 -5.36
C GLY A 852 -22.08 14.93 -5.45
N THR A 853 -22.88 14.55 -6.43
CA THR A 853 -23.26 13.15 -6.65
C THR A 853 -23.21 12.76 -8.12
N PHE A 854 -23.17 11.46 -8.40
CA PHE A 854 -23.28 10.91 -9.74
C PHE A 854 -24.18 9.67 -9.76
N THR A 855 -24.71 9.33 -10.94
CA THR A 855 -25.65 8.22 -11.09
C THR A 855 -25.17 7.24 -12.15
N LEU A 856 -25.20 5.94 -11.84
CA LEU A 856 -24.90 4.86 -12.78
C LEU A 856 -26.18 4.09 -13.12
N ALA A 857 -26.40 3.79 -14.40
CA ALA A 857 -27.37 2.81 -14.83
C ALA A 857 -26.68 1.45 -14.99
N VAL A 858 -27.07 0.47 -14.17
CA VAL A 858 -26.40 -0.84 -14.13
C VAL A 858 -27.40 -1.97 -14.23
N LYS A 859 -27.14 -2.86 -15.18
CA LYS A 859 -27.81 -4.15 -15.32
C LYS A 859 -27.14 -5.20 -14.43
N THR A 860 -27.93 -5.91 -13.66
CA THR A 860 -27.49 -6.91 -12.69
C THR A 860 -27.53 -8.31 -13.30
N TYR A 861 -26.36 -8.91 -13.48
CA TYR A 861 -26.28 -10.30 -13.92
C TYR A 861 -26.45 -11.22 -12.72
N PHE A 862 -27.68 -11.56 -12.37
CA PHE A 862 -27.96 -12.40 -11.20
C PHE A 862 -27.37 -13.82 -11.34
N PRO A 863 -26.95 -14.44 -10.22
CA PRO A 863 -26.62 -15.86 -10.20
C PRO A 863 -27.82 -16.72 -10.63
N SER A 864 -27.56 -17.87 -11.22
CA SER A 864 -28.54 -18.92 -11.51
C SER A 864 -28.04 -20.26 -10.99
N SER A 865 -28.81 -21.34 -11.15
CA SER A 865 -28.35 -22.69 -10.83
C SER A 865 -27.14 -23.15 -11.64
N THR A 866 -26.79 -22.46 -12.74
CA THR A 866 -25.71 -22.86 -13.64
C THR A 866 -24.48 -21.95 -13.62
N GLN A 867 -24.62 -20.70 -13.15
CA GLN A 867 -23.55 -19.69 -13.18
C GLN A 867 -23.59 -18.76 -11.96
N PRO A 868 -22.42 -18.27 -11.50
CA PRO A 868 -22.30 -17.41 -10.30
C PRO A 868 -22.82 -15.98 -10.45
N GLY A 869 -23.14 -15.54 -11.68
CA GLY A 869 -23.53 -14.16 -11.97
C GLY A 869 -22.36 -13.17 -12.10
N GLY A 870 -22.69 -11.89 -12.25
CA GLY A 870 -21.74 -10.78 -12.37
C GLY A 870 -21.27 -10.28 -11.01
N THR A 871 -19.97 -10.04 -10.85
CA THR A 871 -19.36 -9.73 -9.55
C THR A 871 -19.78 -8.34 -9.07
N ILE A 872 -19.27 -7.29 -9.71
CA ILE A 872 -19.56 -5.90 -9.33
C ILE A 872 -21.05 -5.57 -9.45
N SER A 873 -21.75 -6.12 -10.46
CA SER A 873 -23.18 -5.87 -10.57
C SER A 873 -23.99 -6.42 -9.39
N ASN A 874 -23.60 -7.59 -8.83
CA ASN A 874 -24.24 -8.12 -7.63
C ASN A 874 -23.77 -7.40 -6.36
N VAL A 875 -22.50 -6.96 -6.29
CA VAL A 875 -22.05 -6.06 -5.20
C VAL A 875 -22.96 -4.84 -5.15
N LEU A 876 -23.09 -4.12 -6.27
CA LEU A 876 -23.92 -2.92 -6.38
C LEU A 876 -25.38 -3.18 -5.98
N ASP A 877 -25.95 -4.30 -6.44
CA ASP A 877 -27.34 -4.65 -6.10
C ASP A 877 -27.53 -4.98 -4.61
N CYS A 878 -26.51 -5.55 -3.97
CA CYS A 878 -26.47 -5.87 -2.55
C CYS A 878 -26.09 -4.68 -1.65
N LEU A 879 -25.62 -3.56 -2.21
CA LEU A 879 -25.21 -2.40 -1.40
C LEU A 879 -26.35 -1.94 -0.47
N ARG A 880 -25.98 -1.73 0.79
CA ARG A 880 -26.79 -1.16 1.87
C ARG A 880 -26.51 0.34 1.99
N ASP A 881 -27.44 1.06 2.59
CA ASP A 881 -27.31 2.50 2.77
C ASP A 881 -25.99 2.85 3.44
N ASN A 882 -25.28 3.84 2.88
CA ASN A 882 -24.01 4.35 3.38
C ASN A 882 -22.78 3.46 3.17
N GLU A 883 -22.91 2.27 2.58
CA GLU A 883 -21.76 1.50 2.12
C GLU A 883 -21.01 2.23 1.00
N GLU A 884 -19.74 1.89 0.85
CA GLU A 884 -18.80 2.64 0.03
C GLU A 884 -18.21 1.76 -1.08
N VAL A 885 -17.90 2.39 -2.21
CA VAL A 885 -17.18 1.78 -3.33
C VAL A 885 -16.04 2.70 -3.76
N GLU A 886 -15.08 2.18 -4.52
CA GLU A 886 -13.95 2.96 -5.01
C GLU A 886 -14.19 3.41 -6.45
N ILE A 887 -13.82 4.65 -6.79
CA ILE A 887 -13.85 5.15 -8.17
C ILE A 887 -12.53 5.82 -8.58
N LYS A 888 -12.18 5.68 -9.86
CA LYS A 888 -10.99 6.29 -10.47
C LYS A 888 -11.31 6.80 -11.88
N GLY A 889 -10.65 7.87 -12.32
CA GLY A 889 -10.83 8.44 -13.67
C GLY A 889 -10.38 9.89 -13.78
N PRO A 890 -10.64 10.58 -14.89
CA PRO A 890 -11.33 10.11 -16.09
C PRO A 890 -10.54 9.05 -16.87
N SER A 891 -11.24 8.07 -17.43
CA SER A 891 -10.71 7.03 -18.34
C SER A 891 -11.39 7.12 -19.71
N GLY A 892 -10.72 6.63 -20.74
CA GLY A 892 -11.19 6.72 -22.13
C GLY A 892 -10.30 7.62 -23.01
N MET A 893 -10.36 7.38 -24.32
CA MET A 893 -9.55 8.08 -25.32
C MET A 893 -10.34 9.10 -26.13
N ILE A 894 -11.66 9.13 -25.96
CA ILE A 894 -12.60 9.97 -26.70
C ILE A 894 -13.22 10.96 -25.74
N ARG A 895 -13.14 12.24 -26.08
CA ARG A 895 -13.87 13.30 -25.38
C ARG A 895 -14.65 14.13 -26.39
N TYR A 896 -15.89 14.44 -26.07
CA TYR A 896 -16.72 15.34 -26.87
C TYR A 896 -16.74 16.75 -26.28
N GLU A 897 -16.35 17.75 -27.08
CA GLU A 897 -16.23 19.16 -26.67
C GLU A 897 -17.43 20.01 -27.16
N GLY A 898 -18.36 19.44 -27.94
CA GLY A 898 -19.53 20.13 -28.51
C GLY A 898 -19.38 20.48 -30.00
N ASN A 899 -20.51 20.72 -30.66
CA ASN A 899 -20.59 21.14 -32.08
C ASN A 899 -19.82 20.22 -33.05
N GLY A 900 -19.90 18.92 -32.84
CA GLY A 900 -19.24 17.90 -33.64
C GLY A 900 -17.74 17.76 -33.34
N GLN A 901 -17.20 18.48 -32.37
CA GLN A 901 -15.77 18.45 -32.05
C GLN A 901 -15.45 17.36 -31.02
N PHE A 902 -14.56 16.44 -31.42
CA PHE A 902 -14.04 15.37 -30.58
C PHE A 902 -12.54 15.56 -30.36
N VAL A 903 -12.06 15.19 -29.18
CA VAL A 903 -10.65 14.96 -28.90
C VAL A 903 -10.45 13.45 -28.79
N ILE A 904 -9.76 12.85 -29.76
CA ILE A 904 -9.54 11.39 -29.82
C ILE A 904 -8.04 11.11 -29.83
N GLY A 905 -7.54 10.47 -28.77
CA GLY A 905 -6.11 10.20 -28.61
C GLY A 905 -5.25 11.48 -28.67
N GLY A 906 -5.77 12.58 -28.12
CA GLY A 906 -5.13 13.90 -28.10
C GLY A 906 -5.26 14.70 -29.41
N LYS A 907 -5.89 14.15 -30.45
CA LYS A 907 -6.13 14.86 -31.72
C LYS A 907 -7.54 15.42 -31.78
N ILE A 908 -7.66 16.70 -32.13
CA ILE A 908 -8.94 17.34 -32.39
C ILE A 908 -9.47 16.86 -33.75
N ARG A 909 -10.71 16.39 -33.79
CA ARG A 909 -11.43 15.95 -34.99
C ARG A 909 -12.82 16.57 -34.99
N LYS A 910 -13.36 16.82 -36.18
CA LYS A 910 -14.70 17.39 -36.33
C LYS A 910 -15.55 16.47 -37.21
N PHE A 911 -16.70 16.09 -36.70
CA PHE A 911 -17.68 15.25 -37.39
C PHE A 911 -19.07 15.89 -37.24
N ASN A 912 -19.80 15.99 -38.35
CA ASN A 912 -21.17 16.52 -38.36
C ASN A 912 -22.19 15.44 -37.95
N ASN A 913 -21.89 14.17 -38.23
CA ASN A 913 -22.80 13.07 -37.96
C ASN A 913 -22.09 11.92 -37.23
N ALA A 914 -22.76 11.32 -36.25
CA ALA A 914 -22.25 10.19 -35.48
C ALA A 914 -23.19 8.97 -35.60
N THR A 915 -22.65 7.85 -36.05
CA THR A 915 -23.30 6.53 -35.97
C THR A 915 -22.82 5.82 -34.70
N LEU A 916 -23.73 5.46 -33.80
CA LEU A 916 -23.42 4.68 -32.60
C LEU A 916 -23.93 3.25 -32.80
N ILE A 917 -23.04 2.25 -32.72
CA ILE A 917 -23.44 0.84 -32.68
C ILE A 917 -23.16 0.31 -31.29
N LEU A 918 -24.23 0.12 -30.52
CA LEU A 918 -24.17 -0.11 -29.09
C LEU A 918 -24.80 -1.47 -28.77
N GLY A 919 -24.34 -2.14 -27.71
CA GLY A 919 -24.91 -3.41 -27.28
C GLY A 919 -25.02 -3.54 -25.77
N GLY A 920 -26.23 -3.79 -25.27
CA GLY A 920 -26.50 -3.91 -23.83
C GLY A 920 -26.04 -2.69 -23.05
N SER A 921 -25.15 -2.87 -22.06
CA SER A 921 -24.62 -1.77 -21.24
C SER A 921 -23.79 -0.74 -22.02
N GLY A 922 -23.39 -1.05 -23.26
CA GLY A 922 -22.71 -0.11 -24.16
C GLY A 922 -23.54 1.13 -24.51
N ILE A 923 -24.85 1.13 -24.23
CA ILE A 923 -25.71 2.31 -24.38
C ILE A 923 -25.33 3.47 -23.45
N THR A 924 -24.70 3.21 -22.30
CA THR A 924 -24.38 4.26 -21.30
C THR A 924 -23.41 5.37 -21.80
N PRO A 925 -22.27 5.08 -22.46
CA PRO A 925 -21.48 6.12 -23.11
C PRO A 925 -22.20 6.79 -24.27
N GLY A 926 -23.01 6.04 -25.02
CA GLY A 926 -23.85 6.61 -26.08
C GLY A 926 -24.88 7.60 -25.53
N TYR A 927 -25.54 7.26 -24.43
CA TYR A 927 -26.50 8.11 -23.74
C TYR A 927 -25.87 9.44 -23.31
N GLN A 928 -24.67 9.43 -22.73
CA GLN A 928 -23.97 10.68 -22.38
C GLN A 928 -23.76 11.57 -23.61
N LEU A 929 -23.31 11.01 -24.73
CA LEU A 929 -23.08 11.76 -25.96
C LEU A 929 -24.41 12.31 -26.53
N ILE A 930 -25.45 11.47 -26.59
CA ILE A 930 -26.80 11.84 -27.06
C ILE A 930 -27.36 12.97 -26.18
N ALA A 931 -27.38 12.78 -24.87
CA ALA A 931 -27.89 13.75 -23.92
C ALA A 931 -27.10 15.06 -23.97
N ARG A 932 -25.76 15.00 -24.13
CA ARG A 932 -24.89 16.18 -24.25
C ARG A 932 -25.23 17.01 -25.48
N ILE A 933 -25.45 16.36 -26.63
CA ILE A 933 -25.76 17.02 -27.89
C ILE A 933 -27.19 17.58 -27.87
N LEU A 934 -28.18 16.74 -27.55
CA LEU A 934 -29.60 17.10 -27.68
C LEU A 934 -30.09 18.08 -26.62
N ARG A 935 -29.45 18.12 -25.45
CA ARG A 935 -29.81 19.03 -24.35
C ARG A 935 -28.88 20.24 -24.25
N SER A 936 -28.00 20.44 -25.23
CA SER A 936 -26.97 21.49 -25.24
C SER A 936 -27.52 22.92 -25.17
N ASP A 937 -28.74 23.17 -25.66
CA ASP A 937 -29.44 24.46 -25.61
C ASP A 937 -30.36 24.61 -24.39
N ALA A 938 -30.62 23.53 -23.65
CA ALA A 938 -31.44 23.53 -22.44
C ALA A 938 -30.66 23.95 -21.18
N VAL A 939 -29.33 24.05 -21.25
CA VAL A 939 -28.48 24.42 -20.11
C VAL A 939 -28.16 25.92 -20.08
N PRO A 940 -27.96 26.53 -18.89
CA PRO A 940 -27.62 27.95 -18.78
C PRO A 940 -26.35 28.30 -19.58
N GLY A 941 -26.48 29.22 -20.54
CA GLY A 941 -25.37 29.62 -21.42
C GLY A 941 -25.04 28.64 -22.55
N GLY A 942 -25.84 27.59 -22.73
CA GLY A 942 -25.71 26.61 -23.81
C GLY A 942 -26.11 27.15 -25.19
N SER A 943 -25.67 26.46 -26.24
CA SER A 943 -26.01 26.73 -27.64
C SER A 943 -26.40 25.44 -28.34
N LYS A 944 -27.34 25.52 -29.29
CA LYS A 944 -27.82 24.36 -30.02
C LYS A 944 -26.70 23.68 -30.81
N ASP A 945 -26.31 22.49 -30.37
CA ASP A 945 -25.37 21.63 -31.07
C ASP A 945 -26.04 21.00 -32.29
N PRO A 946 -25.54 21.18 -33.53
CA PRO A 946 -26.19 20.70 -34.75
C PRO A 946 -25.86 19.24 -35.09
N THR A 947 -25.01 18.56 -34.31
CA THR A 947 -24.51 17.21 -34.62
C THR A 947 -25.67 16.22 -34.73
N ALA A 948 -25.79 15.50 -35.86
CA ALA A 948 -26.82 14.49 -36.02
C ALA A 948 -26.33 13.12 -35.53
N ILE A 949 -27.21 12.33 -34.93
CA ILE A 949 -26.86 11.05 -34.30
C ILE A 949 -27.82 9.96 -34.79
N SER A 950 -27.25 8.82 -35.16
CA SER A 950 -28.00 7.61 -35.45
C SER A 950 -27.51 6.45 -34.59
N VAL A 951 -28.43 5.78 -33.91
CA VAL A 951 -28.10 4.71 -32.96
C VAL A 951 -28.67 3.37 -33.43
N ILE A 952 -27.81 2.36 -33.47
CA ILE A 952 -28.17 0.95 -33.63
C ILE A 952 -27.89 0.27 -32.29
N ASP A 953 -28.93 0.02 -31.51
CA ASP A 953 -28.84 -0.52 -30.16
C ASP A 953 -29.23 -2.00 -30.14
N ALA A 954 -28.27 -2.88 -29.87
CA ALA A 954 -28.41 -4.33 -29.96
C ALA A 954 -28.64 -4.97 -28.59
N ASN A 955 -29.78 -5.63 -28.41
CA ASN A 955 -30.19 -6.26 -27.17
C ASN A 955 -30.73 -7.68 -27.39
N LYS A 956 -30.79 -8.49 -26.33
CA LYS A 956 -31.29 -9.86 -26.44
C LYS A 956 -32.82 -9.88 -26.49
N THR A 957 -33.48 -9.13 -25.61
CA THR A 957 -34.93 -9.00 -25.46
C THR A 957 -35.29 -7.52 -25.21
N GLU A 958 -36.56 -7.15 -25.34
CA GLU A 958 -37.06 -5.79 -25.09
C GLU A 958 -36.76 -5.32 -23.66
N ASP A 959 -36.84 -6.26 -22.69
CA ASP A 959 -36.57 -5.99 -21.27
C ASP A 959 -35.11 -5.58 -20.98
N ASP A 960 -34.21 -5.82 -21.94
CA ASP A 960 -32.78 -5.57 -21.80
C ASP A 960 -32.36 -4.15 -22.25
N ILE A 961 -33.26 -3.39 -22.88
CA ILE A 961 -32.99 -2.03 -23.36
C ILE A 961 -32.89 -1.09 -22.15
N LEU A 962 -31.70 -0.53 -21.91
CA LEU A 962 -31.49 0.41 -20.81
C LEU A 962 -31.87 1.83 -21.25
N LEU A 963 -32.49 2.60 -20.34
CA LEU A 963 -32.85 4.01 -20.56
C LEU A 963 -33.81 4.21 -21.75
N MET A 964 -34.67 3.22 -22.01
CA MET A 964 -35.60 3.22 -23.16
C MET A 964 -36.52 4.43 -23.15
N ASP A 965 -37.14 4.75 -22.01
CA ASP A 965 -38.08 5.87 -21.91
C ASP A 965 -37.41 7.21 -22.24
N GLU A 966 -36.17 7.42 -21.78
CA GLU A 966 -35.41 8.63 -22.06
C GLU A 966 -34.97 8.73 -23.53
N LEU A 967 -34.55 7.61 -24.14
CA LEU A 967 -34.13 7.56 -25.54
C LEU A 967 -35.33 7.75 -26.49
N ASP A 968 -36.47 7.12 -26.20
CA ASP A 968 -37.71 7.29 -26.97
C ASP A 968 -38.21 8.74 -26.92
N GLU A 969 -38.07 9.40 -25.76
CA GLU A 969 -38.42 10.81 -25.62
C GLU A 969 -37.51 11.72 -26.46
N PHE A 970 -36.19 11.45 -26.49
CA PHE A 970 -35.28 12.18 -27.38
C PHE A 970 -35.63 11.98 -28.87
N ALA A 971 -35.99 10.76 -29.28
CA ALA A 971 -36.37 10.48 -30.66
C ALA A 971 -37.64 11.24 -31.08
N LYS A 972 -38.61 11.39 -30.15
CA LYS A 972 -39.83 12.19 -30.37
C LYS A 972 -39.55 13.69 -30.41
N GLN A 973 -38.66 14.19 -29.55
CA GLN A 973 -38.35 15.62 -29.45
C GLN A 973 -37.43 16.12 -30.57
N HIS A 974 -36.53 15.27 -31.07
CA HIS A 974 -35.48 15.64 -32.04
C HIS A 974 -35.47 14.75 -33.31
N PRO A 975 -36.61 14.48 -33.98
CA PRO A 975 -36.70 13.46 -35.05
C PRO A 975 -35.84 13.74 -36.28
N GLN A 976 -35.42 15.00 -36.52
CA GLN A 976 -34.53 15.36 -37.62
C GLN A 976 -33.04 15.22 -37.28
N GLN A 977 -32.70 15.21 -35.99
CA GLN A 977 -31.33 15.21 -35.50
C GLN A 977 -30.93 13.88 -34.86
N PHE A 978 -31.89 13.15 -34.27
CA PHE A 978 -31.66 11.90 -33.56
C PHE A 978 -32.64 10.82 -34.03
N ARG A 979 -32.08 9.66 -34.36
CA ARG A 979 -32.84 8.44 -34.66
C ARG A 979 -32.20 7.25 -33.94
N ILE A 980 -33.02 6.32 -33.50
CA ILE A 980 -32.60 5.08 -32.83
C ILE A 980 -33.39 3.90 -33.40
N VAL A 981 -32.71 2.78 -33.61
CA VAL A 981 -33.31 1.49 -33.89
C VAL A 981 -32.81 0.46 -32.88
N HIS A 982 -33.73 -0.32 -32.31
CA HIS A 982 -33.38 -1.42 -31.41
C HIS A 982 -33.38 -2.75 -32.18
N VAL A 983 -32.25 -3.44 -32.17
CA VAL A 983 -32.06 -4.75 -32.81
C VAL A 983 -32.17 -5.82 -31.73
N ILE A 984 -33.21 -6.64 -31.80
CA ILE A 984 -33.56 -7.57 -30.73
C ILE A 984 -33.37 -9.01 -31.21
N ALA A 985 -32.46 -9.73 -30.58
CA ALA A 985 -32.09 -11.07 -31.02
C ALA A 985 -33.16 -12.14 -30.74
N SER A 986 -33.99 -11.95 -29.72
CA SER A 986 -35.03 -12.90 -29.31
C SER A 986 -36.21 -12.15 -28.67
N PRO A 987 -37.01 -11.41 -29.46
CA PRO A 987 -38.13 -10.64 -28.95
C PRO A 987 -39.15 -11.54 -28.25
N LYS A 988 -39.68 -11.09 -27.11
CA LYS A 988 -40.72 -11.80 -26.35
C LYS A 988 -42.12 -11.31 -26.69
N GLN A 989 -42.22 -10.14 -27.30
CA GLN A 989 -43.48 -9.46 -27.60
C GLN A 989 -43.51 -9.07 -29.08
N GLU A 990 -44.68 -8.65 -29.56
CA GLU A 990 -44.79 -8.10 -30.92
C GLU A 990 -43.97 -6.82 -31.03
N LEU A 991 -43.15 -6.72 -32.08
CA LEU A 991 -42.22 -5.62 -32.27
C LEU A 991 -42.96 -4.31 -32.59
N MET A 992 -42.72 -3.30 -31.76
CA MET A 992 -43.19 -1.94 -31.99
C MET A 992 -42.34 -1.23 -33.05
N GLU A 993 -42.84 -0.10 -33.56
CA GLU A 993 -42.10 0.78 -34.48
C GLU A 993 -40.74 1.17 -33.88
N GLY A 994 -39.68 1.17 -34.70
CA GLY A 994 -38.30 1.40 -34.26
C GLY A 994 -37.56 0.15 -33.76
N ARG A 995 -38.17 -1.04 -33.83
CA ARG A 995 -37.55 -2.31 -33.40
C ARG A 995 -37.51 -3.33 -34.54
N ILE A 996 -36.41 -4.07 -34.62
CA ILE A 996 -36.22 -5.13 -35.62
C ILE A 996 -35.73 -6.42 -34.97
N GLU A 997 -36.25 -7.56 -35.45
CA GLU A 997 -35.80 -8.87 -35.00
C GLU A 997 -34.47 -9.24 -35.69
N GLY A 998 -33.55 -9.82 -34.94
CA GLY A 998 -32.33 -10.44 -35.46
C GLY A 998 -31.04 -9.89 -34.84
N LEU A 999 -29.96 -9.96 -35.63
CA LEU A 999 -28.63 -9.51 -35.22
C LEU A 999 -28.20 -8.32 -36.08
N VAL A 1000 -27.34 -7.46 -35.52
CA VAL A 1000 -26.69 -6.40 -36.27
C VAL A 1000 -25.93 -7.01 -37.44
N ASN A 1001 -26.26 -6.60 -38.65
CA ASN A 1001 -25.68 -7.10 -39.88
C ASN A 1001 -25.44 -5.95 -40.86
N ARG A 1002 -24.92 -6.27 -42.04
CA ARG A 1002 -24.58 -5.30 -43.09
C ARG A 1002 -25.78 -4.41 -43.48
N ASP A 1003 -26.95 -5.00 -43.66
CA ASP A 1003 -28.12 -4.29 -44.16
C ASP A 1003 -28.67 -3.33 -43.12
N VAL A 1004 -28.73 -3.76 -41.85
CA VAL A 1004 -29.10 -2.90 -40.72
C VAL A 1004 -28.12 -1.73 -40.59
N ILE A 1005 -26.81 -2.00 -40.66
CA ILE A 1005 -25.79 -0.95 -40.58
C ILE A 1005 -25.96 0.06 -41.73
N ARG A 1006 -26.21 -0.40 -42.95
CA ARG A 1006 -26.37 0.48 -44.12
C ARG A 1006 -27.68 1.26 -44.13
N GLN A 1007 -28.75 0.67 -43.63
CA GLN A 1007 -30.07 1.29 -43.58
C GLN A 1007 -30.14 2.38 -42.50
N TYR A 1008 -29.54 2.13 -41.34
CA TYR A 1008 -29.67 3.00 -40.17
C TYR A 1008 -28.40 3.79 -39.83
N GLY A 1009 -27.22 3.42 -40.33
CA GLY A 1009 -25.99 4.20 -40.16
C GLY A 1009 -25.90 5.39 -41.13
N PHE A 1010 -24.97 6.30 -40.86
CA PHE A 1010 -24.52 7.28 -41.87
C PHE A 1010 -23.48 6.62 -42.79
N GLU A 1011 -23.50 6.96 -44.08
CA GLU A 1011 -22.50 6.44 -45.00
C GLU A 1011 -21.09 6.98 -44.68
N PRO A 1012 -20.01 6.25 -45.02
CA PRO A 1012 -18.66 6.71 -44.77
C PRO A 1012 -18.35 7.98 -45.57
N GLN A 1013 -18.23 9.11 -44.86
CA GLN A 1013 -17.79 10.41 -45.38
C GLN A 1013 -16.78 11.01 -44.41
N GLU A 1014 -16.09 12.07 -44.83
CA GLU A 1014 -15.03 12.72 -44.02
C GLU A 1014 -15.57 13.31 -42.71
N ASP A 1015 -16.82 13.75 -42.71
CA ASP A 1015 -17.52 14.36 -41.57
C ASP A 1015 -18.40 13.38 -40.77
N ASN A 1016 -18.35 12.08 -41.07
CA ASN A 1016 -19.13 11.05 -40.37
C ASN A 1016 -18.22 10.17 -39.52
N VAL A 1017 -18.59 9.94 -38.26
CA VAL A 1017 -17.88 9.05 -37.34
C VAL A 1017 -18.75 7.87 -36.93
N ALA A 1018 -18.17 6.69 -36.80
CA ALA A 1018 -18.78 5.52 -36.19
C ALA A 1018 -18.12 5.21 -34.84
N LEU A 1019 -18.91 5.17 -33.77
CA LEU A 1019 -18.47 4.86 -32.40
C LEU A 1019 -19.11 3.57 -31.92
N LEU A 1020 -18.30 2.64 -31.41
CA LEU A 1020 -18.74 1.29 -31.06
C LEU A 1020 -18.57 1.02 -29.57
N CYS A 1021 -19.57 0.41 -28.93
CA CYS A 1021 -19.45 -0.11 -27.57
C CYS A 1021 -20.36 -1.33 -27.36
N GLY A 1022 -19.81 -2.44 -26.87
CA GLY A 1022 -20.62 -3.64 -26.64
C GLY A 1022 -19.79 -4.91 -26.54
N PRO A 1023 -20.45 -6.09 -26.45
CA PRO A 1023 -19.76 -7.35 -26.29
C PRO A 1023 -18.88 -7.69 -27.51
N PRO A 1024 -17.78 -8.45 -27.36
CA PRO A 1024 -16.87 -8.78 -28.46
C PRO A 1024 -17.54 -9.40 -29.68
N GLY A 1025 -18.63 -10.17 -29.49
CA GLY A 1025 -19.40 -10.73 -30.61
C GLY A 1025 -20.02 -9.64 -31.49
N LEU A 1026 -20.62 -8.60 -30.91
CA LEU A 1026 -21.16 -7.46 -31.65
C LEU A 1026 -20.04 -6.70 -32.35
N ILE A 1027 -18.95 -6.40 -31.63
CA ILE A 1027 -17.88 -5.54 -32.14
C ILE A 1027 -17.05 -6.25 -33.22
N LYS A 1028 -16.50 -7.43 -32.92
CA LYS A 1028 -15.54 -8.13 -33.78
C LYS A 1028 -16.19 -8.89 -34.92
N MET A 1029 -17.41 -9.42 -34.74
CA MET A 1029 -18.06 -10.26 -35.76
C MET A 1029 -19.07 -9.49 -36.62
N ALA A 1030 -19.74 -8.48 -36.06
CA ALA A 1030 -20.78 -7.74 -36.77
C ALA A 1030 -20.35 -6.31 -37.15
N ALA A 1031 -20.02 -5.45 -36.19
CA ALA A 1031 -19.83 -4.03 -36.44
C ALA A 1031 -18.55 -3.73 -37.25
N LEU A 1032 -17.37 -4.12 -36.75
CA LEU A 1032 -16.09 -3.79 -37.38
C LEU A 1032 -15.96 -4.32 -38.82
N PRO A 1033 -16.28 -5.60 -39.13
CA PRO A 1033 -16.14 -6.10 -40.50
C PRO A 1033 -17.05 -5.38 -41.49
N ASN A 1034 -18.31 -5.12 -41.11
CA ASN A 1034 -19.29 -4.49 -41.99
C ASN A 1034 -19.04 -2.99 -42.18
N LEU A 1035 -18.57 -2.28 -41.16
CA LEU A 1035 -18.19 -0.86 -41.29
C LEU A 1035 -16.94 -0.68 -42.16
N LYS A 1036 -15.93 -1.55 -42.00
CA LYS A 1036 -14.75 -1.56 -42.88
C LYS A 1036 -15.11 -1.87 -44.33
N ASP A 1037 -15.96 -2.88 -44.57
CA ASP A 1037 -16.48 -3.20 -45.91
C ASP A 1037 -17.24 -2.01 -46.53
N TRP A 1038 -17.93 -1.22 -45.71
CA TRP A 1038 -18.63 -0.04 -46.20
C TRP A 1038 -17.68 1.11 -46.57
N GLY A 1039 -16.55 1.25 -45.88
CA GLY A 1039 -15.52 2.25 -46.16
C GLY A 1039 -15.05 3.06 -44.94
N TYR A 1040 -15.54 2.76 -43.74
CA TYR A 1040 -15.00 3.34 -42.51
C TYR A 1040 -13.57 2.84 -42.25
N LYS A 1041 -12.75 3.70 -41.66
CA LYS A 1041 -11.33 3.44 -41.39
C LYS A 1041 -11.05 3.57 -39.90
N GLU A 1042 -10.52 2.50 -39.31
CA GLU A 1042 -10.04 2.52 -37.93
C GLU A 1042 -9.01 3.65 -37.73
N ASP A 1043 -9.05 4.29 -36.56
CA ASP A 1043 -8.21 5.43 -36.19
C ASP A 1043 -8.40 6.71 -37.03
N GLU A 1044 -9.28 6.72 -38.04
CA GLU A 1044 -9.66 7.90 -38.84
C GLU A 1044 -11.08 8.38 -38.49
N ASN A 1045 -12.08 7.52 -38.68
CA ASN A 1045 -13.49 7.82 -38.43
C ASN A 1045 -14.27 6.63 -37.83
N LEU A 1046 -13.56 5.61 -37.35
CA LEU A 1046 -14.11 4.43 -36.69
C LEU A 1046 -13.36 4.18 -35.37
N PHE A 1047 -14.06 4.27 -34.25
CA PHE A 1047 -13.46 4.16 -32.91
C PHE A 1047 -14.33 3.32 -31.97
N GLY A 1048 -13.67 2.67 -31.00
CA GLY A 1048 -14.35 2.11 -29.82
C GLY A 1048 -14.35 3.13 -28.68
N PHE A 1049 -15.42 3.15 -27.89
CA PHE A 1049 -15.47 3.91 -26.64
C PHE A 1049 -14.45 3.41 -25.60
#